data_AF-A0A0A1U3W8-F1
#
_entry.id   AF-A0A0A1U3W8-F1
#
_cell.length_a   1.000
_cell.length_b   1.000
_cell.length_c   1.000
_cell.angle_alpha   90.00
_cell.angle_beta   90.00
_cell.angle_gamma   90.00
#
_symmetry.space_group_name_H-M   'P 1'
#
loop_
_entity.id
_entity.type
_entity.pdbx_description
1 polymer ?
#
loop_
_entity_poly.entity_id
_entity_poly.type
_entity_poly.pdbx_seq_one_letter_code
_entity_poly.pdbx_strand_id
1 'polypeptide(L)'
;MLLLILLVNTLAEPLLKVDGMEPIAKIPHCKSFTRTITGGVPTDTLTCTACENEMYKLSGGQCVYDSSKCPVSNDYVYLKDNICQFCDYSCNSCSEDGVCTCKFGLDNSTKCRECVNTFTSGSTTKCSLCTNGMSTDTSLDACSQITDGPEVHDGSNCALAGLKDGQQICLRCYGNYSFGTESGKTEHCATANPLVEGCLRQNQDKCSKCDIGYLLVDGECQKTDVNCDSYTYTNEVLTCKTCREGYNLEKSKCTICSVSGDEHVEYDSLCELFPVDTCSQCSRRCKVEGAKCVPTHCSEFDSENRCVICDEGYYQLGYSCHQITNDGFSDSNTKKCVPGYYTDYDTTKKEYTCKKCPPHFVDCLTDKTPLPGSSIFKNTKQTKSEPCDDENCEQCSDDGKTCYKCLAMSGNSEVEKISGECVIKATLMALEVPTSGAPSEIKNYPGRYPFCRYKGFNSYFEDVHPAYKFTQDEEDVSKIRCDLIHRRSHMYVEKVVDTTSGENSYECTTAGRDPLRFCQCMSGYYQENSSTAFPCKKANVNLNCLETANGQQCTVCPKGAKLTSTGACKCTDGTYLKGTECVSCPEKCLKCNPSTTDGEIQPVCTECKPAELSGIGRDPSNKCECKKDMVEDETVISVCLAKPNGCKNSKDSYVVSGTNIRCVKCDDEHKLLDACEVCVEGYYNTTENGECLKCAYGENCLSCNSTMCTACTDSNAELKKSESSNNYCETCKPDYAYNSKTKSCMRCPSTPLNSVALLVKTTSKHPNVNAQAEYTQTRQLDCVLIVIMLLMVSLSVPKIVYMEKTSTSIVKLVKNQQETH
;
A
#
# COMPACT_ATOMS: atom_id res chain seq x y z
N MET A 1 1.38 -30.19 -5.33
CA MET A 1 -0.01 -29.72 -5.34
C MET A 1 -0.51 -29.85 -3.90
N LEU A 2 -1.16 -28.82 -3.33
CA LEU A 2 -1.40 -28.65 -1.88
C LEU A 2 -0.13 -28.69 -1.00
N LEU A 3 0.66 -27.61 -1.03
CA LEU A 3 1.13 -26.88 0.17
C LEU A 3 1.79 -25.56 -0.26
N LEU A 4 2.00 -24.65 0.69
CA LEU A 4 2.55 -23.29 0.50
C LEU A 4 1.76 -22.40 -0.49
N ILE A 5 0.55 -22.00 -0.08
CA ILE A 5 0.17 -20.59 -0.21
C ILE A 5 0.31 -19.98 1.18
N LEU A 6 1.55 -19.66 1.53
CA LEU A 6 1.92 -18.82 2.68
C LEU A 6 2.61 -17.54 2.16
N LEU A 7 2.02 -16.95 1.13
CA LEU A 7 2.34 -15.58 0.76
C LEU A 7 1.80 -14.66 1.86
N VAL A 8 2.62 -13.69 2.23
CA VAL A 8 2.41 -12.84 3.40
C VAL A 8 1.35 -11.79 3.09
N ASN A 9 0.08 -12.23 3.13
CA ASN A 9 -1.04 -11.35 3.43
C ASN A 9 -0.93 -10.92 4.91
N THR A 10 0.05 -10.08 5.23
CA THR A 10 -0.13 -9.08 6.29
C THR A 10 -1.14 -8.04 5.79
N LEU A 11 -2.39 -8.48 5.63
CA LEU A 11 -3.50 -7.70 6.14
C LEU A 11 -3.08 -7.33 7.56
N ALA A 12 -2.76 -6.05 7.78
CA ALA A 12 -2.35 -5.62 9.10
C ALA A 12 -3.50 -5.96 10.05
N GLU A 13 -3.20 -6.60 11.18
CA GLU A 13 -4.14 -6.80 12.28
C GLU A 13 -3.94 -5.66 13.30
N PRO A 14 -4.49 -4.46 13.10
CA PRO A 14 -4.00 -3.23 13.72
C PRO A 14 -4.98 -2.74 14.82
N LEU A 15 -5.93 -3.60 15.17
CA LEU A 15 -6.95 -3.42 16.19
C LEU A 15 -6.34 -3.91 17.51
N LEU A 16 -6.62 -3.21 18.62
CA LEU A 16 -6.14 -3.55 19.96
C LEU A 16 -6.72 -4.91 20.40
N LYS A 17 -6.03 -6.02 20.08
CA LYS A 17 -6.42 -7.35 20.53
C LYS A 17 -6.07 -7.56 22.00
N VAL A 18 -7.00 -8.14 22.75
CA VAL A 18 -6.89 -8.44 24.18
C VAL A 18 -7.27 -9.91 24.37
N ASP A 19 -6.31 -10.75 24.73
CA ASP A 19 -6.47 -12.22 24.71
C ASP A 19 -6.81 -12.76 23.31
N GLY A 20 -6.13 -12.22 22.29
CA GLY A 20 -6.31 -12.58 20.87
C GLY A 20 -7.60 -12.06 20.21
N MET A 21 -8.59 -11.65 20.98
CA MET A 21 -9.89 -11.14 20.51
C MET A 21 -9.95 -9.61 20.51
N GLU A 22 -10.86 -9.05 19.72
CA GLU A 22 -11.20 -7.63 19.81
C GLU A 22 -12.03 -7.31 21.08
N PRO A 23 -11.89 -6.11 21.67
CA PRO A 23 -12.57 -5.75 22.90
C PRO A 23 -14.10 -5.88 22.85
N ILE A 24 -14.74 -5.55 21.72
CA ILE A 24 -16.19 -5.69 21.57
C ILE A 24 -16.64 -7.16 21.56
N ALA A 25 -15.84 -8.07 20.99
CA ALA A 25 -16.10 -9.51 21.04
C ALA A 25 -16.00 -10.06 22.48
N LYS A 26 -15.27 -9.37 23.37
CA LYS A 26 -15.12 -9.70 24.80
C LYS A 26 -16.15 -9.01 25.68
N ILE A 27 -16.59 -7.79 25.32
CA ILE A 27 -17.69 -7.06 25.97
C ILE A 27 -18.55 -6.36 24.89
N PRO A 28 -19.65 -7.00 24.44
CA PRO A 28 -20.57 -6.40 23.49
C PRO A 28 -21.18 -5.08 24.01
N HIS A 29 -21.58 -4.23 23.05
CA HIS A 29 -22.27 -2.96 23.27
C HIS A 29 -21.48 -1.87 24.02
N CYS A 30 -20.16 -2.06 24.15
CA CYS A 30 -19.28 -1.24 24.97
C CYS A 30 -18.53 -0.17 24.16
N LYS A 31 -18.75 1.11 24.47
CA LYS A 31 -18.17 2.29 23.78
C LYS A 31 -16.87 2.79 24.38
N SER A 32 -16.68 2.63 25.68
CA SER A 32 -15.42 2.88 26.39
C SER A 32 -15.21 1.79 27.43
N PHE A 33 -13.99 1.28 27.59
CA PHE A 33 -13.62 0.42 28.72
C PHE A 33 -12.52 1.07 29.57
N THR A 34 -11.99 0.30 30.49
CA THR A 34 -10.67 0.46 31.11
C THR A 34 -10.00 -0.92 31.17
N ARG A 35 -8.70 -0.97 30.84
CA ARG A 35 -7.87 -2.17 30.99
C ARG A 35 -7.20 -2.13 32.35
N THR A 36 -7.25 -3.21 33.11
CA THR A 36 -6.56 -3.26 34.42
C THR A 36 -5.05 -3.16 34.21
N ILE A 37 -4.34 -2.38 35.04
CA ILE A 37 -2.88 -2.20 34.96
C ILE A 37 -2.24 -2.72 36.25
N THR A 38 -1.33 -3.69 36.11
CA THR A 38 -0.62 -4.32 37.22
C THR A 38 0.88 -4.06 37.06
N GLY A 39 1.48 -3.33 38.00
CA GLY A 39 2.93 -3.01 37.95
C GLY A 39 3.36 -2.18 36.72
N GLY A 40 2.45 -1.40 36.13
CA GLY A 40 2.67 -0.64 34.89
C GLY A 40 2.36 -1.41 33.59
N VAL A 41 2.07 -2.72 33.69
CA VAL A 41 1.72 -3.59 32.55
C VAL A 41 0.20 -3.76 32.44
N PRO A 42 -0.42 -3.55 31.27
CA PRO A 42 -1.85 -3.85 31.07
C PRO A 42 -2.13 -5.36 31.11
N THR A 43 -3.21 -5.78 31.79
CA THR A 43 -3.67 -7.19 31.85
C THR A 43 -4.86 -7.42 30.91
N ASP A 44 -5.20 -8.67 30.60
CA ASP A 44 -6.29 -8.99 29.66
C ASP A 44 -7.71 -8.91 30.25
N THR A 45 -7.83 -8.20 31.37
CA THR A 45 -9.07 -7.86 32.08
C THR A 45 -9.58 -6.51 31.58
N LEU A 46 -10.75 -6.50 30.97
CA LEU A 46 -11.46 -5.30 30.54
C LEU A 46 -12.69 -5.05 31.42
N THR A 47 -13.02 -3.78 31.62
CA THR A 47 -14.22 -3.34 32.35
C THR A 47 -14.85 -2.19 31.57
N CYS A 48 -16.09 -2.33 31.12
CA CYS A 48 -16.78 -1.26 30.39
C CYS A 48 -17.03 -0.02 31.28
N THR A 49 -17.05 1.17 30.67
CA THR A 49 -17.24 2.48 31.32
C THR A 49 -18.29 3.36 30.64
N ALA A 50 -18.63 3.11 29.38
CA ALA A 50 -19.80 3.69 28.71
C ALA A 50 -20.27 2.78 27.56
N CYS A 51 -21.56 2.87 27.21
CA CYS A 51 -22.18 2.04 26.17
C CYS A 51 -22.36 2.78 24.83
N GLU A 52 -22.54 2.02 23.76
CA GLU A 52 -22.67 2.51 22.37
C GLU A 52 -23.71 3.60 22.19
N ASN A 53 -24.92 3.33 22.69
CA ASN A 53 -26.09 4.15 22.53
C ASN A 53 -26.93 4.11 23.82
N GLU A 54 -27.97 4.93 23.89
CA GLU A 54 -28.79 5.10 25.09
C GLU A 54 -29.71 3.93 25.43
N MET A 55 -29.85 2.93 24.55
CA MET A 55 -30.61 1.70 24.81
C MET A 55 -29.88 0.73 25.73
N TYR A 56 -28.61 1.00 26.07
CA TYR A 56 -27.79 0.19 26.95
C TYR A 56 -27.30 1.03 28.14
N LYS A 57 -27.39 0.45 29.34
CA LYS A 57 -26.86 1.02 30.58
C LYS A 57 -25.67 0.20 31.07
N LEU A 58 -24.73 0.89 31.72
CA LEU A 58 -23.58 0.25 32.33
C LEU A 58 -24.01 -0.47 33.63
N SER A 59 -23.76 -1.77 33.72
CA SER A 59 -24.01 -2.58 34.91
C SER A 59 -22.89 -3.60 35.09
N GLY A 60 -22.30 -3.67 36.28
CA GLY A 60 -21.23 -4.65 36.59
C GLY A 60 -19.95 -4.55 35.74
N GLY A 61 -19.75 -3.46 34.99
CA GLY A 61 -18.66 -3.36 34.01
C GLY A 61 -18.99 -3.95 32.63
N GLN A 62 -20.27 -4.20 32.34
CA GLN A 62 -20.78 -4.61 31.03
C GLN A 62 -21.89 -3.66 30.57
N CYS A 63 -22.16 -3.63 29.27
CA CYS A 63 -23.30 -2.92 28.71
C CYS A 63 -24.49 -3.86 28.61
N VAL A 64 -25.53 -3.55 29.38
CA VAL A 64 -26.73 -4.36 29.50
C VAL A 64 -27.91 -3.53 29.01
N TYR A 65 -28.82 -4.13 28.25
CA TYR A 65 -29.96 -3.41 27.69
C TYR A 65 -30.78 -2.70 28.79
N ASP A 66 -31.18 -1.46 28.54
CA ASP A 66 -32.00 -0.66 29.44
C ASP A 66 -33.49 -0.77 29.09
N SER A 67 -34.18 -1.70 29.74
CA SER A 67 -35.64 -1.85 29.63
C SER A 67 -36.44 -0.56 29.87
N SER A 68 -35.92 0.42 30.63
CA SER A 68 -36.59 1.72 30.85
C SER A 68 -36.56 2.66 29.63
N LYS A 69 -35.73 2.34 28.63
CA LYS A 69 -35.60 3.07 27.36
C LYS A 69 -36.47 2.51 26.24
N CYS A 70 -37.09 1.34 26.47
CA CYS A 70 -37.99 0.74 25.49
C CYS A 70 -39.33 1.51 25.46
N PRO A 71 -39.71 2.17 24.35
CA PRO A 71 -40.89 3.03 24.28
C PRO A 71 -42.18 2.22 24.12
N VAL A 72 -42.54 1.41 25.13
CA VAL A 72 -43.75 0.56 25.18
C VAL A 72 -45.08 1.34 25.18
N SER A 73 -45.04 2.67 25.06
CA SER A 73 -46.17 3.54 24.72
C SER A 73 -46.44 3.64 23.21
N ASN A 74 -45.65 2.93 22.39
CA ASN A 74 -45.86 2.74 20.96
C ASN A 74 -46.49 1.35 20.75
N ASP A 75 -47.66 1.29 20.12
CA ASP A 75 -48.47 0.07 19.90
C ASP A 75 -47.73 -1.12 19.25
N TYR A 76 -46.56 -0.86 18.65
CA TYR A 76 -45.72 -1.84 17.96
C TYR A 76 -44.50 -2.29 18.76
N VAL A 77 -44.27 -1.74 19.96
CA VAL A 77 -43.05 -1.97 20.74
C VAL A 77 -43.39 -2.67 22.06
N TYR A 78 -42.83 -3.86 22.24
CA TYR A 78 -42.99 -4.66 23.46
C TYR A 78 -41.65 -4.97 24.12
N LEU A 79 -41.68 -5.39 25.38
CA LEU A 79 -40.49 -5.70 26.16
C LEU A 79 -40.44 -7.19 26.50
N LYS A 80 -39.51 -7.92 25.87
CA LYS A 80 -39.37 -9.37 26.05
C LYS A 80 -37.95 -9.73 26.46
N ASP A 81 -37.84 -10.55 27.50
CA ASP A 81 -36.56 -10.89 28.16
C ASP A 81 -35.74 -9.66 28.59
N ASN A 82 -36.44 -8.55 28.90
CA ASN A 82 -35.92 -7.20 29.17
C ASN A 82 -35.33 -6.44 27.97
N ILE A 83 -35.48 -6.93 26.73
CA ILE A 83 -35.03 -6.27 25.49
C ILE A 83 -36.26 -5.70 24.75
N CYS A 84 -36.13 -4.56 24.08
CA CYS A 84 -37.16 -4.13 23.13
C CYS A 84 -37.26 -5.13 21.99
N GLN A 85 -38.49 -5.49 21.63
CA GLN A 85 -38.79 -6.19 20.39
C GLN A 85 -39.94 -5.47 19.69
N PHE A 86 -39.91 -5.52 18.37
CA PHE A 86 -40.95 -4.92 17.53
C PHE A 86 -41.95 -6.00 17.12
N CYS A 87 -43.23 -5.69 17.27
CA CYS A 87 -44.25 -6.37 16.51
C CYS A 87 -44.14 -5.94 15.04
N ASP A 88 -44.50 -6.88 14.17
CA ASP A 88 -44.74 -6.62 12.75
C ASP A 88 -45.73 -5.45 12.59
N TYR A 89 -45.45 -4.50 11.69
CA TYR A 89 -46.27 -3.28 11.57
C TYR A 89 -47.63 -3.56 10.92
N SER A 90 -47.89 -4.78 10.43
CA SER A 90 -49.23 -5.26 10.07
C SER A 90 -50.15 -5.58 11.25
N CYS A 91 -49.61 -5.67 12.47
CA CYS A 91 -50.43 -5.93 13.66
C CYS A 91 -51.38 -4.77 13.95
N ASN A 92 -52.64 -5.08 14.28
CA ASN A 92 -53.58 -4.05 14.72
C ASN A 92 -53.25 -3.61 16.16
N SER A 93 -52.92 -4.60 17.00
CA SER A 93 -52.36 -4.43 18.34
C SER A 93 -51.33 -5.53 18.62
N CYS A 94 -50.28 -5.19 19.37
CA CYS A 94 -49.25 -6.10 19.87
C CYS A 94 -49.58 -6.53 21.32
N SER A 95 -49.31 -7.79 21.70
CA SER A 95 -49.31 -8.19 23.12
C SER A 95 -47.93 -8.00 23.76
N GLU A 96 -47.87 -8.06 25.10
CA GLU A 96 -46.61 -8.00 25.86
C GLU A 96 -45.62 -9.12 25.47
N ASP A 97 -46.10 -10.26 24.97
CA ASP A 97 -45.30 -11.40 24.48
C ASP A 97 -44.83 -11.27 23.02
N GLY A 98 -45.33 -10.26 22.30
CA GLY A 98 -45.15 -10.08 20.85
C GLY A 98 -46.22 -10.75 19.98
N VAL A 99 -47.37 -11.13 20.53
CA VAL A 99 -48.44 -11.77 19.75
C VAL A 99 -49.16 -10.72 18.90
N CYS A 100 -49.07 -10.90 17.58
CA CYS A 100 -49.70 -10.06 16.59
C CYS A 100 -51.21 -10.35 16.52
N THR A 101 -52.05 -9.37 16.82
CA THR A 101 -53.52 -9.53 16.75
C THR A 101 -54.11 -8.83 15.52
N CYS A 102 -55.05 -9.52 14.86
CA CYS A 102 -55.62 -9.13 13.56
C CYS A 102 -57.12 -8.83 13.66
N LYS A 103 -57.63 -7.84 12.90
CA LYS A 103 -59.08 -7.56 12.80
C LYS A 103 -59.91 -8.71 12.19
N PHE A 104 -59.26 -9.72 11.61
CA PHE A 104 -59.88 -10.98 11.18
C PHE A 104 -60.08 -12.02 12.31
N GLY A 105 -59.70 -11.71 13.56
CA GLY A 105 -59.96 -12.60 14.71
C GLY A 105 -59.17 -13.90 14.71
N LEU A 106 -57.95 -13.89 14.16
CA LEU A 106 -57.05 -15.05 14.11
C LEU A 106 -55.64 -14.62 14.57
N ASP A 107 -55.03 -15.41 15.44
CA ASP A 107 -53.72 -15.16 16.08
C ASP A 107 -52.53 -15.49 15.17
N ASN A 108 -52.63 -15.16 13.87
CA ASN A 108 -51.64 -15.54 12.86
C ASN A 108 -51.27 -14.35 11.95
N SER A 109 -50.07 -13.83 12.13
CA SER A 109 -49.51 -12.68 11.41
C SER A 109 -49.31 -12.89 9.90
N THR A 110 -49.39 -14.13 9.40
CA THR A 110 -49.40 -14.36 7.94
C THR A 110 -50.63 -13.70 7.30
N LYS A 111 -51.83 -13.90 7.86
CA LYS A 111 -53.08 -13.34 7.29
C LYS A 111 -53.17 -11.81 7.37
N CYS A 112 -52.52 -11.18 8.36
CA CYS A 112 -52.45 -9.72 8.44
C CYS A 112 -51.57 -9.11 7.34
N ARG A 113 -50.55 -9.87 6.87
CA ARG A 113 -49.70 -9.47 5.75
C ARG A 113 -50.35 -9.76 4.40
N GLU A 114 -51.25 -10.73 4.31
CA GLU A 114 -52.06 -11.00 3.12
C GLU A 114 -53.07 -9.86 2.84
N CYS A 115 -53.93 -9.53 3.82
CA CYS A 115 -54.99 -8.52 3.65
C CYS A 115 -54.62 -7.17 4.27
N VAL A 116 -54.43 -6.15 3.42
CA VAL A 116 -53.86 -4.86 3.82
C VAL A 116 -54.89 -3.80 4.19
N ASN A 117 -56.12 -3.91 3.67
CA ASN A 117 -57.24 -3.02 3.99
C ASN A 117 -58.52 -3.81 4.26
N THR A 118 -59.20 -3.50 5.36
CA THR A 118 -60.41 -4.19 5.84
C THR A 118 -61.60 -3.26 5.95
N PHE A 119 -62.80 -3.75 5.64
CA PHE A 119 -64.06 -3.06 5.89
C PHE A 119 -65.02 -3.96 6.70
N THR A 120 -66.03 -3.37 7.34
CA THR A 120 -67.04 -4.13 8.09
C THR A 120 -68.28 -4.33 7.24
N SER A 121 -68.66 -5.59 7.00
CA SER A 121 -69.94 -5.96 6.39
C SER A 121 -70.79 -6.71 7.41
N GLY A 122 -71.93 -6.14 7.80
CA GLY A 122 -72.76 -6.67 8.89
C GLY A 122 -71.98 -6.71 10.21
N SER A 123 -71.76 -7.92 10.74
CA SER A 123 -70.96 -8.19 11.95
C SER A 123 -69.60 -8.83 11.65
N THR A 124 -69.15 -8.86 10.39
CA THR A 124 -67.91 -9.51 9.96
C THR A 124 -66.94 -8.52 9.34
N THR A 125 -65.67 -8.59 9.75
CA THR A 125 -64.55 -7.97 9.04
C THR A 125 -64.36 -8.69 7.70
N LYS A 126 -64.26 -7.93 6.61
CA LYS A 126 -64.05 -8.40 5.24
C LYS A 126 -62.81 -7.73 4.66
N CYS A 127 -62.11 -8.42 3.76
CA CYS A 127 -60.97 -7.89 3.04
C CYS A 127 -61.42 -7.05 1.84
N SER A 128 -60.77 -5.91 1.61
CA SER A 128 -60.99 -5.06 0.42
C SER A 128 -59.79 -5.00 -0.52
N LEU A 129 -58.57 -5.11 0.01
CA LEU A 129 -57.31 -5.01 -0.73
C LEU A 129 -56.30 -6.03 -0.19
N CYS A 130 -55.53 -6.63 -1.10
CA CYS A 130 -54.54 -7.65 -0.79
C CYS A 130 -53.13 -7.26 -1.26
N THR A 131 -52.13 -7.85 -0.61
CA THR A 131 -50.70 -7.57 -0.79
C THR A 131 -50.12 -8.10 -2.11
N ASN A 132 -48.82 -7.90 -2.32
CA ASN A 132 -48.05 -8.39 -3.47
C ASN A 132 -48.44 -9.83 -3.87
N GLY A 133 -48.77 -10.05 -5.14
CA GLY A 133 -49.13 -11.38 -5.65
C GLY A 133 -50.50 -11.93 -5.22
N MET A 134 -51.34 -11.15 -4.54
CA MET A 134 -52.62 -11.61 -3.98
C MET A 134 -53.79 -10.68 -4.31
N SER A 135 -54.97 -11.25 -4.57
CA SER A 135 -56.23 -10.53 -4.72
C SER A 135 -57.24 -11.02 -3.67
N THR A 136 -58.21 -10.18 -3.31
CA THR A 136 -59.36 -10.59 -2.48
C THR A 136 -60.12 -11.75 -3.13
N ASP A 137 -60.55 -12.72 -2.34
CA ASP A 137 -61.48 -13.74 -2.83
C ASP A 137 -62.88 -13.17 -3.10
N THR A 138 -63.70 -13.86 -3.89
CA THR A 138 -65.04 -13.41 -4.29
C THR A 138 -66.06 -13.36 -3.16
N SER A 139 -65.75 -13.96 -2.01
CA SER A 139 -66.51 -13.84 -0.75
C SER A 139 -66.05 -12.66 0.14
N LEU A 140 -64.94 -12.01 -0.24
CA LEU A 140 -64.24 -10.95 0.50
C LEU A 140 -63.78 -11.41 1.91
N ASP A 141 -63.61 -12.72 2.14
CA ASP A 141 -63.26 -13.28 3.46
C ASP A 141 -61.75 -13.41 3.69
N ALA A 142 -60.98 -13.63 2.62
CA ALA A 142 -59.53 -13.72 2.65
C ALA A 142 -58.91 -13.15 1.35
N CYS A 143 -57.59 -13.24 1.28
CA CYS A 143 -56.84 -13.10 0.04
C CYS A 143 -56.56 -14.49 -0.56
N SER A 144 -56.43 -14.52 -1.88
CA SER A 144 -56.01 -15.67 -2.66
C SER A 144 -54.81 -15.26 -3.53
N GLN A 145 -53.92 -16.21 -3.83
CA GLN A 145 -52.86 -15.99 -4.82
C GLN A 145 -53.50 -15.60 -6.16
N ILE A 146 -52.91 -14.62 -6.83
CA ILE A 146 -53.29 -14.27 -8.20
C ILE A 146 -52.82 -15.39 -9.12
N THR A 147 -53.73 -15.95 -9.92
CA THR A 147 -53.40 -17.00 -10.89
C THR A 147 -53.20 -16.41 -12.27
N ASP A 148 -52.05 -16.70 -12.88
CA ASP A 148 -51.72 -16.27 -14.24
C ASP A 148 -52.81 -16.71 -15.23
N GLY A 149 -53.28 -15.78 -16.07
CA GLY A 149 -54.41 -15.99 -16.94
C GLY A 149 -54.69 -14.81 -17.88
N PRO A 150 -55.88 -14.75 -18.50
CA PRO A 150 -56.27 -13.61 -19.34
C PRO A 150 -56.54 -12.32 -18.54
N GLU A 151 -56.67 -12.43 -17.20
CA GLU A 151 -57.04 -11.34 -16.29
C GLU A 151 -55.85 -10.77 -15.49
N VAL A 152 -54.75 -11.54 -15.33
CA VAL A 152 -53.45 -11.04 -14.88
C VAL A 152 -52.35 -11.87 -15.55
N HIS A 153 -51.33 -11.21 -16.14
CA HIS A 153 -50.28 -11.89 -16.90
C HIS A 153 -49.28 -12.67 -16.01
N ASP A 154 -48.94 -12.09 -14.86
CA ASP A 154 -48.04 -12.62 -13.83
C ASP A 154 -48.50 -11.99 -12.52
N GLY A 155 -48.93 -12.83 -11.56
CA GLY A 155 -49.42 -12.33 -10.27
C GLY A 155 -48.40 -11.52 -9.48
N SER A 156 -47.12 -11.92 -9.53
CA SER A 156 -46.05 -11.37 -8.68
C SER A 156 -45.68 -9.91 -9.00
N ASN A 157 -45.98 -9.45 -10.21
CA ASN A 157 -45.69 -8.09 -10.67
C ASN A 157 -46.71 -7.05 -10.17
N CYS A 158 -47.74 -7.49 -9.44
CA CYS A 158 -48.70 -6.61 -8.77
C CYS A 158 -48.31 -6.37 -7.31
N ALA A 159 -48.25 -5.10 -6.89
CA ALA A 159 -47.96 -4.69 -5.51
C ALA A 159 -49.21 -4.46 -4.66
N LEU A 160 -50.34 -4.10 -5.26
CA LEU A 160 -51.63 -3.97 -4.58
C LEU A 160 -52.74 -4.41 -5.53
N ALA A 161 -53.56 -5.37 -5.11
CA ALA A 161 -54.62 -5.92 -5.94
C ALA A 161 -55.99 -5.92 -5.24
N GLY A 162 -57.03 -6.10 -6.05
CA GLY A 162 -58.43 -6.16 -5.65
C GLY A 162 -59.27 -6.92 -6.67
N LEU A 163 -60.59 -6.76 -6.58
CA LEU A 163 -61.57 -7.34 -7.50
C LEU A 163 -62.31 -6.25 -8.26
N LYS A 164 -62.64 -6.53 -9.52
CA LYS A 164 -63.51 -5.70 -10.35
C LYS A 164 -64.42 -6.58 -11.19
N ASP A 165 -65.72 -6.35 -11.11
CA ASP A 165 -66.76 -7.14 -11.79
C ASP A 165 -66.67 -8.67 -11.53
N GLY A 166 -66.02 -9.06 -10.42
CA GLY A 166 -65.75 -10.45 -10.03
C GLY A 166 -64.38 -11.02 -10.47
N GLN A 167 -63.62 -10.29 -11.28
CA GLN A 167 -62.30 -10.65 -11.79
C GLN A 167 -61.17 -10.05 -10.95
N GLN A 168 -60.01 -10.71 -10.91
CA GLN A 168 -58.82 -10.21 -10.20
C GLN A 168 -58.16 -9.08 -11.01
N ILE A 169 -57.89 -7.94 -10.37
CA ILE A 169 -57.22 -6.79 -11.00
C ILE A 169 -56.06 -6.26 -10.16
N CYS A 170 -55.04 -5.72 -10.82
CA CYS A 170 -53.99 -4.97 -10.14
C CYS A 170 -54.33 -3.48 -10.05
N LEU A 171 -54.07 -2.86 -8.91
CA LEU A 171 -54.32 -1.44 -8.61
C LEU A 171 -53.04 -0.60 -8.57
N ARG A 172 -51.89 -1.25 -8.31
CA ARG A 172 -50.54 -0.66 -8.37
C ARG A 172 -49.49 -1.74 -8.71
N CYS A 173 -48.64 -1.48 -9.70
CA CYS A 173 -47.57 -2.40 -10.08
C CYS A 173 -46.35 -2.36 -9.15
N TYR A 174 -45.59 -3.47 -9.14
CA TYR A 174 -44.26 -3.54 -8.53
C TYR A 174 -43.28 -2.65 -9.31
N GLY A 175 -42.23 -2.13 -8.66
CA GLY A 175 -41.49 -0.97 -9.16
C GLY A 175 -40.83 -1.10 -10.53
N ASN A 176 -40.48 -2.31 -10.98
CA ASN A 176 -39.92 -2.59 -12.30
C ASN A 176 -40.97 -2.90 -13.39
N TYR A 177 -42.26 -2.84 -13.07
CA TYR A 177 -43.37 -3.07 -14.02
C TYR A 177 -44.38 -1.92 -14.04
N SER A 178 -45.04 -1.77 -15.17
CA SER A 178 -46.11 -0.80 -15.44
C SER A 178 -47.30 -1.49 -16.09
N PHE A 179 -48.45 -0.84 -16.06
CA PHE A 179 -49.67 -1.33 -16.69
C PHE A 179 -49.50 -1.49 -18.21
N GLY A 180 -50.05 -2.58 -18.75
CA GLY A 180 -49.98 -2.88 -20.18
C GLY A 180 -50.70 -1.84 -21.03
N THR A 181 -49.99 -1.23 -21.98
CA THR A 181 -50.54 -0.22 -22.90
C THR A 181 -51.37 -0.81 -24.06
N GLU A 182 -51.55 -2.12 -24.10
CA GLU A 182 -52.37 -2.79 -25.13
C GLU A 182 -53.87 -2.63 -24.84
N SER A 183 -54.65 -2.35 -25.88
CA SER A 183 -56.11 -2.18 -25.80
C SER A 183 -56.81 -3.37 -25.16
N GLY A 184 -57.35 -3.19 -23.95
CA GLY A 184 -58.02 -4.24 -23.17
C GLY A 184 -57.12 -4.98 -22.17
N LYS A 185 -55.87 -4.56 -21.98
CA LYS A 185 -54.92 -5.10 -20.97
C LYS A 185 -54.46 -4.09 -19.92
N THR A 186 -55.18 -2.97 -19.81
CA THR A 186 -54.81 -1.79 -18.99
C THR A 186 -54.88 -2.01 -17.48
N GLU A 187 -55.13 -3.24 -17.01
CA GLU A 187 -55.33 -3.61 -15.61
C GLU A 187 -54.33 -4.70 -15.14
N HIS A 188 -53.32 -5.00 -15.97
CA HIS A 188 -52.24 -5.96 -15.67
C HIS A 188 -50.85 -5.32 -15.74
N CYS A 189 -49.97 -5.69 -14.80
CA CYS A 189 -48.57 -5.25 -14.73
C CYS A 189 -47.67 -6.06 -15.67
N ALA A 190 -47.87 -5.87 -16.98
CA ALA A 190 -47.24 -6.64 -18.04
C ALA A 190 -46.02 -5.95 -18.69
N THR A 191 -45.89 -4.63 -18.55
CA THR A 191 -44.82 -3.87 -19.22
C THR A 191 -43.63 -3.70 -18.28
N ALA A 192 -42.55 -4.46 -18.50
CA ALA A 192 -41.29 -4.23 -17.80
C ALA A 192 -40.70 -2.87 -18.17
N ASN A 193 -40.34 -2.07 -17.18
CA ASN A 193 -39.76 -0.73 -17.39
C ASN A 193 -38.25 -0.84 -17.70
N PRO A 194 -37.73 -0.04 -18.65
CA PRO A 194 -36.30 0.06 -18.86
C PRO A 194 -35.61 0.79 -17.70
N LEU A 195 -34.34 0.48 -17.44
CA LEU A 195 -33.54 1.24 -16.49
C LEU A 195 -33.27 2.66 -17.01
N VAL A 196 -33.56 3.68 -16.21
CA VAL A 196 -33.19 5.08 -16.48
C VAL A 196 -31.69 5.26 -16.23
N GLU A 197 -30.95 5.73 -17.24
CA GLU A 197 -29.50 5.94 -17.14
C GLU A 197 -29.18 6.90 -15.98
N GLY A 198 -28.25 6.53 -15.09
CA GLY A 198 -27.86 7.37 -13.96
C GLY A 198 -28.86 7.42 -12.80
N CYS A 199 -29.88 6.56 -12.79
CA CYS A 199 -30.81 6.47 -11.68
C CYS A 199 -30.31 5.50 -10.59
N LEU A 200 -30.22 5.97 -9.34
CA LEU A 200 -29.95 5.12 -8.17
C LEU A 200 -31.22 4.54 -7.53
N ARG A 201 -32.39 5.09 -7.86
CA ARG A 201 -33.67 4.71 -7.28
C ARG A 201 -34.83 5.04 -8.23
N GLN A 202 -35.44 4.03 -8.85
CA GLN A 202 -36.43 4.17 -9.93
C GLN A 202 -37.80 3.59 -9.54
N ASN A 203 -38.89 4.32 -9.74
CA ASN A 203 -40.25 3.86 -9.54
C ASN A 203 -41.00 3.90 -10.87
N GLN A 204 -41.32 2.73 -11.42
CA GLN A 204 -41.87 2.57 -12.76
C GLN A 204 -40.98 3.19 -13.85
N ASP A 205 -41.51 4.13 -14.62
CA ASP A 205 -40.82 4.88 -15.69
C ASP A 205 -39.93 6.01 -15.16
N LYS A 206 -40.03 6.37 -13.87
CA LYS A 206 -39.45 7.60 -13.31
C LYS A 206 -38.42 7.34 -12.23
N CYS A 207 -37.29 8.02 -12.34
CA CYS A 207 -36.34 8.11 -11.26
C CYS A 207 -36.87 8.96 -10.10
N SER A 208 -36.57 8.54 -8.86
CA SER A 208 -36.78 9.31 -7.63
C SER A 208 -35.47 9.84 -7.04
N LYS A 209 -34.32 9.24 -7.41
CA LYS A 209 -32.98 9.72 -7.03
C LYS A 209 -31.93 9.34 -8.06
N CYS A 210 -31.24 10.35 -8.60
CA CYS A 210 -30.11 10.16 -9.51
C CYS A 210 -28.78 9.92 -8.78
N ASP A 211 -27.80 9.44 -9.55
CA ASP A 211 -26.42 9.19 -9.18
C ASP A 211 -25.59 10.49 -9.18
N ILE A 212 -24.39 10.42 -8.61
CA ILE A 212 -23.38 11.48 -8.70
C ILE A 212 -23.14 11.78 -10.19
N GLY A 213 -23.11 13.05 -10.56
CA GLY A 213 -22.98 13.46 -11.96
C GLY A 213 -24.25 13.40 -12.81
N TYR A 214 -25.42 13.29 -12.20
CA TYR A 214 -26.72 13.54 -12.84
C TYR A 214 -27.58 14.48 -11.97
N LEU A 215 -28.52 15.20 -12.59
CA LEU A 215 -29.58 15.95 -11.91
C LEU A 215 -30.95 15.30 -12.22
N LEU A 216 -31.80 15.20 -11.20
CA LEU A 216 -33.19 14.79 -11.36
C LEU A 216 -34.04 15.94 -11.91
N VAL A 217 -34.63 15.75 -13.10
CA VAL A 217 -35.52 16.71 -13.76
C VAL A 217 -36.76 15.96 -14.24
N ASP A 218 -37.94 16.32 -13.75
CA ASP A 218 -39.27 15.74 -14.11
C ASP A 218 -39.43 14.20 -14.03
N GLY A 219 -38.48 13.52 -13.37
CA GLY A 219 -38.43 12.06 -13.27
C GLY A 219 -37.31 11.40 -14.09
N GLU A 220 -36.55 12.17 -14.87
CA GLU A 220 -35.39 11.69 -15.61
C GLU A 220 -34.07 12.14 -14.95
N CYS A 221 -33.00 11.37 -15.17
CA CYS A 221 -31.65 11.74 -14.74
C CYS A 221 -30.88 12.36 -15.90
N GLN A 222 -30.71 13.68 -15.87
CA GLN A 222 -30.08 14.45 -16.93
C GLN A 222 -28.64 14.83 -16.55
N LYS A 223 -27.73 14.78 -17.53
CA LYS A 223 -26.34 15.25 -17.41
C LYS A 223 -25.89 15.92 -18.70
N THR A 224 -25.00 16.91 -18.61
CA THR A 224 -24.40 17.58 -19.79
C THR A 224 -22.88 17.40 -19.87
N ASP A 225 -22.22 16.89 -18.82
CA ASP A 225 -20.80 16.56 -18.79
C ASP A 225 -20.55 15.32 -17.91
N VAL A 226 -19.86 14.30 -18.43
CA VAL A 226 -19.58 13.04 -17.72
C VAL A 226 -18.53 13.18 -16.61
N ASN A 227 -17.87 14.33 -16.50
CA ASN A 227 -16.90 14.62 -15.44
C ASN A 227 -17.42 15.63 -14.40
N CYS A 228 -18.69 16.02 -14.49
CA CYS A 228 -19.33 16.86 -13.48
C CYS A 228 -19.85 16.01 -12.32
N ASP A 229 -19.66 16.44 -11.08
CA ASP A 229 -20.20 15.78 -9.88
C ASP A 229 -21.56 16.37 -9.45
N SER A 230 -21.73 17.70 -9.57
CA SER A 230 -22.97 18.39 -9.19
C SER A 230 -23.30 19.54 -10.12
N TYR A 231 -24.61 19.79 -10.29
CA TYR A 231 -25.16 20.72 -11.28
C TYR A 231 -25.96 21.86 -10.65
N THR A 232 -26.14 22.92 -11.44
CA THR A 232 -27.13 23.98 -11.23
C THR A 232 -28.05 24.06 -12.44
N TYR A 233 -29.37 24.08 -12.19
CA TYR A 233 -30.39 24.25 -13.21
C TYR A 233 -30.98 25.66 -13.10
N THR A 234 -30.75 26.49 -14.13
CA THR A 234 -31.17 27.90 -14.14
C THR A 234 -31.61 28.30 -15.55
N ASN A 235 -32.78 28.94 -15.65
CA ASN A 235 -33.38 29.33 -16.94
C ASN A 235 -33.41 28.17 -17.96
N GLU A 236 -33.85 26.99 -17.52
CA GLU A 236 -33.91 25.73 -18.30
C GLU A 236 -32.55 25.15 -18.73
N VAL A 237 -31.42 25.81 -18.41
CA VAL A 237 -30.08 25.33 -18.75
C VAL A 237 -29.45 24.55 -17.59
N LEU A 238 -29.05 23.30 -17.87
CA LEU A 238 -28.26 22.47 -16.96
C LEU A 238 -26.76 22.82 -17.06
N THR A 239 -26.21 23.45 -16.03
CA THR A 239 -24.81 23.90 -15.94
C THR A 239 -24.04 23.12 -14.88
N CYS A 240 -22.78 22.75 -15.17
CA CYS A 240 -21.96 22.12 -14.14
C CYS A 240 -21.56 23.12 -13.05
N LYS A 241 -21.64 22.70 -11.78
CA LYS A 241 -21.31 23.48 -10.59
C LYS A 241 -20.00 23.01 -9.94
N THR A 242 -19.74 21.70 -9.92
CA THR A 242 -18.48 21.12 -9.41
C THR A 242 -18.06 19.95 -10.29
N CYS A 243 -16.78 19.91 -10.66
CA CYS A 243 -16.19 18.77 -11.37
C CYS A 243 -15.67 17.71 -10.40
N ARG A 244 -15.55 16.48 -10.89
CA ARG A 244 -14.93 15.38 -10.18
C ARG A 244 -13.41 15.56 -10.05
N GLU A 245 -12.80 14.86 -9.11
CA GLU A 245 -11.36 14.92 -8.89
C GLU A 245 -10.57 14.63 -10.18
N GLY A 246 -9.48 15.38 -10.41
CA GLY A 246 -8.71 15.37 -11.66
C GLY A 246 -9.21 16.31 -12.76
N TYR A 247 -10.28 17.08 -12.52
CA TYR A 247 -10.90 18.01 -13.49
C TYR A 247 -11.18 19.38 -12.86
N ASN A 248 -11.07 20.46 -13.64
CA ASN A 248 -11.39 21.84 -13.25
C ASN A 248 -12.63 22.35 -14.01
N LEU A 249 -13.33 23.33 -13.44
CA LEU A 249 -14.53 23.92 -14.04
C LEU A 249 -14.17 25.11 -14.95
N GLU A 250 -14.10 24.87 -16.26
CA GLU A 250 -13.91 25.91 -17.27
C GLU A 250 -15.19 26.15 -18.09
N LYS A 251 -15.69 27.38 -18.09
CA LYS A 251 -16.85 27.80 -18.92
C LYS A 251 -18.07 26.88 -18.74
N SER A 252 -18.32 26.48 -17.48
CA SER A 252 -19.39 25.56 -17.05
C SER A 252 -19.27 24.10 -17.57
N LYS A 253 -18.07 23.68 -17.98
CA LYS A 253 -17.71 22.31 -18.35
C LYS A 253 -16.49 21.83 -17.55
N CYS A 254 -16.29 20.51 -17.50
CA CYS A 254 -15.21 19.90 -16.77
C CYS A 254 -14.05 19.54 -17.69
N THR A 255 -13.05 20.42 -17.73
CA THR A 255 -11.77 20.21 -18.41
C THR A 255 -10.86 19.36 -17.54
N ILE A 256 -9.98 18.57 -18.17
CA ILE A 256 -9.02 17.75 -17.43
C ILE A 256 -7.89 18.63 -16.90
N CYS A 257 -7.56 18.48 -15.62
CA CYS A 257 -6.45 19.22 -15.03
C CYS A 257 -5.13 18.72 -15.61
N SER A 258 -4.41 19.58 -16.31
CA SER A 258 -3.05 19.32 -16.77
C SER A 258 -2.03 19.63 -15.67
N VAL A 259 -0.95 18.84 -15.61
CA VAL A 259 0.22 19.08 -14.76
C VAL A 259 1.41 19.54 -15.60
N SER A 260 2.31 20.33 -15.02
CA SER A 260 3.56 20.73 -15.67
C SER A 260 4.65 20.99 -14.64
N GLY A 261 5.82 20.38 -14.84
CA GLY A 261 7.02 20.57 -14.03
C GLY A 261 8.30 20.48 -14.87
N ASP A 262 9.44 20.68 -14.22
CA ASP A 262 10.77 20.54 -14.81
C ASP A 262 11.13 19.05 -14.95
N GLU A 263 11.54 18.62 -16.14
CA GLU A 263 11.90 17.22 -16.44
C GLU A 263 13.11 16.69 -15.65
N HIS A 264 13.84 17.57 -14.97
CA HIS A 264 15.00 17.22 -14.14
C HIS A 264 14.71 17.30 -12.63
N VAL A 265 13.45 17.48 -12.23
CA VAL A 265 13.01 17.58 -10.82
C VAL A 265 12.06 16.43 -10.47
N GLU A 266 12.22 15.87 -9.28
CA GLU A 266 11.32 14.87 -8.69
C GLU A 266 10.57 15.47 -7.48
N TYR A 267 9.23 15.48 -7.56
CA TYR A 267 8.32 16.20 -6.67
C TYR A 267 7.77 15.30 -5.56
N ASP A 268 7.47 15.87 -4.39
CA ASP A 268 6.92 15.13 -3.24
C ASP A 268 5.38 15.12 -3.23
N SER A 269 4.73 16.05 -3.94
CA SER A 269 3.27 16.08 -4.08
C SER A 269 2.79 16.54 -5.46
N LEU A 270 1.68 15.95 -5.94
CA LEU A 270 1.02 16.36 -7.19
C LEU A 270 0.58 17.83 -7.16
N CYS A 271 0.31 18.34 -5.96
CA CYS A 271 -0.05 19.73 -5.73
C CYS A 271 1.03 20.71 -6.19
N GLU A 272 2.31 20.33 -6.14
CA GLU A 272 3.42 21.17 -6.61
C GLU A 272 3.41 21.38 -8.15
N LEU A 273 2.72 20.50 -8.88
CA LEU A 273 2.60 20.50 -10.34
C LEU A 273 1.30 21.14 -10.86
N PHE A 274 0.38 21.55 -9.98
CA PHE A 274 -0.89 22.18 -10.35
C PHE A 274 -0.79 23.72 -10.32
N PRO A 275 -1.39 24.41 -11.32
CA PRO A 275 -1.63 25.86 -11.25
C PRO A 275 -2.42 26.26 -9.99
N VAL A 276 -2.07 27.40 -9.39
CA VAL A 276 -2.63 27.84 -8.10
C VAL A 276 -4.15 28.11 -8.17
N ASP A 277 -4.64 28.53 -9.33
CA ASP A 277 -6.05 28.82 -9.61
C ASP A 277 -6.93 27.58 -9.82
N THR A 278 -6.33 26.44 -10.21
CA THR A 278 -7.04 25.17 -10.43
C THR A 278 -6.77 24.13 -9.33
N CYS A 279 -5.63 24.22 -8.65
CA CYS A 279 -5.17 23.47 -7.47
C CYS A 279 -6.23 22.65 -6.72
N SER A 280 -7.13 23.32 -5.98
CA SER A 280 -8.12 22.69 -5.09
C SER A 280 -9.38 22.16 -5.81
N GLN A 281 -9.52 22.43 -7.12
CA GLN A 281 -10.48 21.75 -7.98
C GLN A 281 -9.86 20.43 -8.49
N CYS A 282 -8.59 20.49 -8.90
CA CYS A 282 -7.87 19.36 -9.49
C CYS A 282 -7.64 18.21 -8.51
N SER A 283 -7.40 18.49 -7.23
CA SER A 283 -7.47 17.47 -6.19
C SER A 283 -7.85 18.05 -4.82
N ARG A 284 -8.72 17.34 -4.10
CA ARG A 284 -9.05 17.57 -2.67
C ARG A 284 -7.86 17.27 -1.75
N ARG A 285 -6.85 16.53 -2.23
CA ARG A 285 -5.54 16.37 -1.57
C ARG A 285 -4.69 17.64 -1.64
N CYS A 286 -5.14 18.69 -2.34
CA CYS A 286 -4.41 19.95 -2.53
C CYS A 286 -5.18 21.17 -1.99
N LYS A 287 -4.43 22.14 -1.46
CA LYS A 287 -4.92 23.46 -1.02
C LYS A 287 -4.00 24.57 -1.54
N VAL A 288 -4.53 25.78 -1.64
CA VAL A 288 -3.72 26.98 -1.89
C VAL A 288 -3.20 27.51 -0.56
N GLU A 289 -1.89 27.73 -0.46
CA GLU A 289 -1.27 28.40 0.69
C GLU A 289 -0.32 29.51 0.20
N GLY A 290 -0.73 30.75 0.43
CA GLY A 290 -0.08 31.93 -0.15
C GLY A 290 -0.16 31.92 -1.69
N ALA A 291 0.99 31.84 -2.35
CA ALA A 291 1.12 31.77 -3.81
C ALA A 291 1.59 30.39 -4.32
N LYS A 292 1.29 29.32 -3.56
CA LYS A 292 1.62 27.94 -3.91
C LYS A 292 0.41 27.03 -3.76
N CYS A 293 0.34 26.01 -4.61
CA CYS A 293 -0.48 24.83 -4.35
C CYS A 293 0.35 23.84 -3.52
N VAL A 294 -0.22 23.31 -2.43
CA VAL A 294 0.47 22.44 -1.47
C VAL A 294 -0.44 21.29 -1.03
N PRO A 295 0.09 20.13 -0.58
CA PRO A 295 -0.72 19.06 -0.02
C PRO A 295 -1.54 19.49 1.19
N THR A 296 -2.73 18.89 1.34
CA THR A 296 -3.52 18.91 2.58
C THR A 296 -3.04 17.85 3.59
N HIS A 297 -2.11 16.98 3.18
CA HIS A 297 -1.67 15.78 3.90
C HIS A 297 -2.79 14.84 4.34
N CYS A 298 -3.89 14.84 3.58
CA CYS A 298 -5.06 14.02 3.81
C CYS A 298 -4.98 12.72 3.01
N SER A 299 -5.06 11.58 3.69
CA SER A 299 -5.08 10.25 3.06
C SER A 299 -6.51 9.85 2.65
N GLU A 300 -7.53 10.17 3.45
CA GLU A 300 -8.93 9.79 3.21
C GLU A 300 -9.93 10.87 3.64
N PHE A 301 -11.04 10.97 2.89
CA PHE A 301 -12.08 11.98 3.04
C PHE A 301 -13.44 11.32 3.30
N ASP A 302 -14.29 11.98 4.08
CA ASP A 302 -15.67 11.55 4.28
C ASP A 302 -16.60 11.95 3.11
N SER A 303 -17.86 11.54 3.19
CA SER A 303 -18.89 11.86 2.19
C SER A 303 -19.29 13.34 2.09
N GLU A 304 -18.75 14.21 2.95
CA GLU A 304 -18.89 15.67 2.89
C GLU A 304 -17.59 16.33 2.40
N ASN A 305 -16.63 15.54 1.89
CA ASN A 305 -15.28 15.92 1.48
C ASN A 305 -14.44 16.57 2.59
N ARG A 306 -14.75 16.30 3.88
CA ARG A 306 -13.87 16.68 4.99
C ARG A 306 -12.74 15.67 5.12
N CYS A 307 -11.54 16.13 5.45
CA CYS A 307 -10.45 15.21 5.77
C CYS A 307 -10.72 14.48 7.08
N VAL A 308 -10.61 13.15 7.07
CA VAL A 308 -10.87 12.28 8.22
C VAL A 308 -9.69 11.41 8.60
N ILE A 309 -8.84 11.04 7.64
CA ILE A 309 -7.58 10.33 7.91
C ILE A 309 -6.46 11.06 7.17
N CYS A 310 -5.33 11.26 7.87
CA CYS A 310 -4.16 11.97 7.38
C CYS A 310 -3.08 11.00 6.90
N ASP A 311 -2.07 11.50 6.17
CA ASP A 311 -0.92 10.72 5.70
C ASP A 311 -0.04 10.19 6.87
N GLU A 312 0.94 9.34 6.58
CA GLU A 312 1.90 8.88 7.58
C GLU A 312 2.78 10.06 8.06
N GLY A 313 2.93 10.20 9.38
CA GLY A 313 3.60 11.37 9.97
C GLY A 313 2.69 12.58 10.18
N TYR A 314 1.39 12.46 9.89
CA TYR A 314 0.38 13.51 10.10
C TYR A 314 -0.81 13.01 10.92
N TYR A 315 -1.44 13.91 11.67
CA TYR A 315 -2.60 13.63 12.53
C TYR A 315 -3.75 14.62 12.27
N GLN A 316 -4.99 14.19 12.50
CA GLN A 316 -6.17 15.00 12.21
C GLN A 316 -6.48 15.97 13.38
N LEU A 317 -6.78 17.22 13.06
CA LEU A 317 -7.31 18.22 14.00
C LEU A 317 -8.28 19.14 13.26
N GLY A 318 -9.56 19.14 13.65
CA GLY A 318 -10.57 20.01 13.03
C GLY A 318 -10.71 19.84 11.51
N TYR A 319 -10.68 18.59 11.02
CA TYR A 319 -10.69 18.23 9.60
C TYR A 319 -9.49 18.76 8.78
N SER A 320 -8.40 19.16 9.44
CA SER A 320 -7.10 19.49 8.83
C SER A 320 -6.03 18.51 9.31
N CYS A 321 -4.96 18.34 8.54
CA CYS A 321 -3.83 17.47 8.92
C CYS A 321 -2.64 18.29 9.41
N HIS A 322 -2.07 17.86 10.54
CA HIS A 322 -0.96 18.52 11.22
C HIS A 322 0.20 17.55 11.40
N GLN A 323 1.44 18.04 11.26
CA GLN A 323 2.62 17.18 11.36
C GLN A 323 2.79 16.65 12.79
N ILE A 324 3.13 15.37 12.91
CA ILE A 324 3.41 14.71 14.18
C ILE A 324 4.76 15.15 14.73
N THR A 325 4.80 15.38 16.04
CA THR A 325 6.02 15.58 16.83
C THR A 325 6.00 14.61 18.02
N ASN A 326 7.13 14.48 18.72
CA ASN A 326 7.25 13.71 19.98
C ASN A 326 6.73 12.26 19.88
N ASP A 327 7.10 11.53 18.82
CA ASP A 327 6.77 10.12 18.60
C ASP A 327 5.25 9.81 18.64
N GLY A 328 4.41 10.79 18.29
CA GLY A 328 2.95 10.67 18.31
C GLY A 328 2.30 11.06 19.63
N PHE A 329 3.06 11.40 20.67
CA PHE A 329 2.53 11.80 21.98
C PHE A 329 2.14 13.29 22.02
N SER A 330 0.87 13.56 22.34
CA SER A 330 0.35 14.91 22.60
C SER A 330 0.88 15.52 23.90
N ASP A 331 1.26 14.69 24.86
CA ASP A 331 2.01 15.03 26.06
C ASP A 331 2.87 13.83 26.48
N SER A 332 4.15 14.09 26.75
CA SER A 332 5.14 13.07 27.10
C SER A 332 4.92 12.46 28.50
N ASN A 333 4.23 13.17 29.39
CA ASN A 333 3.97 12.77 30.76
C ASN A 333 2.76 11.84 30.88
N THR A 334 1.64 12.16 30.22
CA THR A 334 0.41 11.36 30.25
C THR A 334 0.39 10.18 29.27
N LYS A 335 1.41 10.05 28.40
CA LYS A 335 1.50 9.01 27.35
C LYS A 335 0.25 8.92 26.46
N LYS A 336 -0.41 10.07 26.26
CA LYS A 336 -1.59 10.22 25.42
C LYS A 336 -1.18 10.55 23.98
N CYS A 337 -1.55 9.72 23.03
CA CYS A 337 -1.31 9.99 21.62
C CYS A 337 -2.15 11.15 21.06
N VAL A 338 -1.72 11.71 19.94
CA VAL A 338 -2.51 12.64 19.11
C VAL A 338 -3.74 11.95 18.49
N PRO A 339 -4.79 12.68 18.06
CA PRO A 339 -5.95 12.08 17.38
C PRO A 339 -5.53 11.26 16.15
N GLY A 340 -6.28 10.19 15.84
CA GLY A 340 -5.90 9.23 14.79
C GLY A 340 -4.74 8.28 15.18
N TYR A 341 -4.28 8.30 16.43
CA TYR A 341 -3.23 7.42 16.96
C TYR A 341 -3.64 6.85 18.34
N TYR A 342 -3.24 5.60 18.63
CA TYR A 342 -3.50 4.91 19.89
C TYR A 342 -2.23 4.56 20.66
N THR A 343 -2.33 4.60 21.99
CA THR A 343 -1.26 4.18 22.89
C THR A 343 -1.26 2.65 22.99
N ASP A 344 -0.23 2.02 22.44
CA ASP A 344 0.02 0.57 22.53
C ASP A 344 1.21 0.27 23.46
N TYR A 345 1.27 -0.96 24.00
CA TYR A 345 2.32 -1.40 24.92
C TYR A 345 3.11 -2.58 24.33
N ASP A 346 4.36 -2.32 23.96
CA ASP A 346 5.27 -3.36 23.48
C ASP A 346 5.68 -4.25 24.66
N THR A 347 5.12 -5.46 24.73
CA THR A 347 5.38 -6.41 25.82
C THR A 347 6.82 -6.92 25.87
N THR A 348 7.57 -6.80 24.76
CA THR A 348 8.97 -7.24 24.65
C THR A 348 9.92 -6.15 25.14
N LYS A 349 9.71 -4.90 24.69
CA LYS A 349 10.51 -3.72 25.12
C LYS A 349 10.09 -3.19 26.50
N LYS A 350 8.84 -3.43 26.90
CA LYS A 350 8.16 -2.87 28.09
C LYS A 350 7.93 -1.36 28.01
N GLU A 351 7.62 -0.88 26.81
CA GLU A 351 7.48 0.55 26.49
C GLU A 351 6.14 0.85 25.84
N TYR A 352 5.60 2.04 26.12
CA TYR A 352 4.42 2.57 25.45
C TYR A 352 4.82 3.31 24.16
N THR A 353 4.08 3.05 23.08
CA THR A 353 4.30 3.63 21.74
C THR A 353 2.99 4.17 21.18
N CYS A 354 3.03 5.18 20.30
CA CYS A 354 1.86 5.59 19.54
C CYS A 354 1.82 4.88 18.18
N LYS A 355 0.75 4.16 17.90
CA LYS A 355 0.46 3.53 16.61
C LYS A 355 -0.68 4.25 15.91
N LYS A 356 -0.65 4.35 14.59
CA LYS A 356 -1.72 4.95 13.78
C LYS A 356 -2.97 4.07 13.84
N CYS A 357 -4.16 4.66 13.75
CA CYS A 357 -5.38 3.88 13.54
C CYS A 357 -5.29 3.00 12.28
N PRO A 358 -6.05 1.89 12.20
CA PRO A 358 -6.43 1.28 10.94
C PRO A 358 -7.04 2.32 9.97
N PRO A 359 -6.97 2.10 8.64
CA PRO A 359 -7.69 2.94 7.69
C PRO A 359 -9.22 2.84 7.89
N HIS A 360 -9.95 3.77 7.26
CA HIS A 360 -11.41 3.83 7.20
C HIS A 360 -12.18 4.17 8.49
N PHE A 361 -11.50 4.35 9.64
CA PHE A 361 -12.12 4.79 10.90
C PHE A 361 -11.46 6.07 11.45
N VAL A 362 -12.24 6.92 12.14
CA VAL A 362 -11.77 8.24 12.65
C VAL A 362 -10.97 8.12 13.94
N ASP A 363 -11.46 7.32 14.89
CA ASP A 363 -10.76 6.99 16.15
C ASP A 363 -10.33 5.52 16.12
N CYS A 364 -9.23 5.19 16.80
CA CYS A 364 -8.68 3.83 16.80
C CYS A 364 -9.31 2.97 17.91
N LEU A 365 -9.02 1.67 17.89
CA LEU A 365 -9.15 0.87 19.10
C LEU A 365 -8.11 1.28 20.17
N THR A 366 -8.59 1.82 21.28
CA THR A 366 -7.78 2.17 22.46
C THR A 366 -8.38 1.54 23.71
N ASP A 367 -7.71 1.68 24.87
CA ASP A 367 -8.29 1.31 26.16
C ASP A 367 -9.57 2.11 26.51
N LYS A 368 -9.73 3.30 25.92
CA LYS A 368 -10.86 4.23 26.12
C LYS A 368 -11.84 4.23 24.94
N THR A 369 -11.51 3.59 23.83
CA THR A 369 -12.30 3.47 22.60
C THR A 369 -12.24 2.02 22.06
N PRO A 370 -12.92 1.03 22.68
CA PRO A 370 -13.17 -0.33 22.18
C PRO A 370 -13.78 -0.45 20.80
N LEU A 371 -14.33 0.65 20.32
CA LEU A 371 -14.94 0.78 19.02
C LEU A 371 -14.13 1.84 18.29
N PRO A 372 -13.85 1.66 17.00
CA PRO A 372 -13.37 2.76 16.20
C PRO A 372 -14.42 3.88 16.22
N GLY A 373 -13.95 5.11 16.01
CA GLY A 373 -14.86 6.21 15.72
C GLY A 373 -15.64 5.89 14.45
N SER A 374 -16.95 6.22 14.45
CA SER A 374 -17.88 6.01 13.34
C SER A 374 -17.18 5.92 11.98
N SER A 375 -17.31 4.77 11.31
CA SER A 375 -16.71 4.52 9.98
C SER A 375 -16.92 5.73 9.05
N ILE A 376 -15.86 6.12 8.34
CA ILE A 376 -15.90 7.24 7.41
C ILE A 376 -16.79 6.91 6.19
N PHE A 377 -17.04 5.61 5.98
CA PHE A 377 -17.89 5.09 4.93
C PHE A 377 -19.32 4.85 5.44
N LYS A 378 -20.29 5.45 4.74
CA LYS A 378 -21.71 5.25 4.99
C LYS A 378 -22.09 3.79 4.73
N ASN A 379 -23.07 3.28 5.48
CA ASN A 379 -23.57 1.91 5.42
C ASN A 379 -22.42 0.90 5.55
N THR A 380 -21.72 0.96 6.70
CA THR A 380 -20.77 -0.05 7.17
C THR A 380 -20.92 -0.27 8.68
N LYS A 381 -20.49 -1.43 9.17
CA LYS A 381 -20.54 -1.82 10.59
C LYS A 381 -19.47 -1.05 11.41
N GLN A 382 -19.63 -1.01 12.73
CA GLN A 382 -18.85 -0.10 13.57
C GLN A 382 -17.37 -0.48 13.71
N THR A 383 -17.05 -1.78 13.76
CA THR A 383 -15.67 -2.27 13.82
C THR A 383 -15.21 -3.02 12.57
N LYS A 384 -16.16 -3.41 11.69
CA LYS A 384 -15.91 -4.26 10.52
C LYS A 384 -16.14 -3.53 9.19
N SER A 385 -15.33 -3.88 8.20
CA SER A 385 -15.36 -3.35 6.82
C SER A 385 -16.45 -3.96 5.91
N GLU A 386 -17.51 -4.53 6.49
CA GLU A 386 -18.70 -5.03 5.78
C GLU A 386 -19.87 -4.04 5.85
N PRO A 387 -20.79 -4.03 4.85
CA PRO A 387 -21.97 -3.16 4.86
C PRO A 387 -22.99 -3.53 5.95
N CYS A 388 -23.90 -2.61 6.27
CA CYS A 388 -25.05 -2.87 7.13
C CYS A 388 -26.10 -3.74 6.41
N ASP A 389 -26.84 -4.53 7.18
CA ASP A 389 -27.96 -5.33 6.64
C ASP A 389 -29.27 -4.52 6.60
N ASP A 390 -29.35 -3.33 7.21
CA ASP A 390 -30.37 -2.30 6.92
C ASP A 390 -29.84 -1.22 5.96
N GLU A 391 -30.43 -1.15 4.77
CA GLU A 391 -30.11 -0.17 3.73
C GLU A 391 -30.47 1.29 4.07
N ASN A 392 -31.27 1.50 5.12
CA ASN A 392 -31.66 2.80 5.64
C ASN A 392 -30.78 3.22 6.81
N CYS A 393 -29.86 2.34 7.23
CA CYS A 393 -28.84 2.68 8.19
C CYS A 393 -27.64 3.34 7.53
N GLU A 394 -27.24 4.51 8.05
CA GLU A 394 -26.02 5.19 7.66
C GLU A 394 -24.80 4.63 8.39
N GLN A 395 -24.97 4.17 9.64
CA GLN A 395 -23.92 3.61 10.50
C GLN A 395 -24.54 2.63 11.51
N CYS A 396 -24.18 1.35 11.45
CA CYS A 396 -24.74 0.27 12.28
C CYS A 396 -23.71 -0.35 13.23
N SER A 397 -24.19 -1.14 14.19
CA SER A 397 -23.39 -2.02 15.05
C SER A 397 -22.82 -3.23 14.30
N ASP A 398 -21.97 -4.00 14.98
CA ASP A 398 -21.33 -5.20 14.42
C ASP A 398 -22.25 -6.42 14.26
N ASP A 399 -23.43 -6.37 14.88
CA ASP A 399 -24.53 -7.31 14.62
C ASP A 399 -25.24 -7.05 13.28
N GLY A 400 -24.99 -5.89 12.65
CA GLY A 400 -25.52 -5.49 11.34
C GLY A 400 -26.95 -4.95 11.34
N LYS A 401 -27.66 -5.02 12.47
CA LYS A 401 -29.09 -4.68 12.62
C LYS A 401 -29.30 -3.41 13.42
N THR A 402 -28.61 -3.24 14.55
CA THR A 402 -28.78 -2.05 15.40
C THR A 402 -28.20 -0.83 14.69
N CYS A 403 -29.04 0.17 14.40
CA CYS A 403 -28.61 1.37 13.69
C CYS A 403 -28.36 2.56 14.63
N TYR A 404 -27.22 3.23 14.48
CA TYR A 404 -26.90 4.44 15.22
C TYR A 404 -27.50 5.69 14.57
N LYS A 405 -27.43 5.78 13.24
CA LYS A 405 -27.85 6.95 12.46
C LYS A 405 -28.59 6.49 11.21
N CYS A 406 -29.85 6.90 11.05
CA CYS A 406 -30.61 6.63 9.84
C CYS A 406 -30.18 7.56 8.68
N LEU A 407 -30.13 7.01 7.47
CA LEU A 407 -29.97 7.76 6.23
C LEU A 407 -31.19 8.67 6.04
N ALA A 408 -30.96 9.99 6.12
CA ALA A 408 -31.97 10.97 5.73
C ALA A 408 -32.28 10.78 4.22
N MET A 409 -33.46 10.20 3.93
CA MET A 409 -33.87 9.96 2.54
C MET A 409 -34.14 11.28 1.82
N SER A 410 -33.39 11.53 0.76
CA SER A 410 -33.65 12.59 -0.20
C SER A 410 -34.92 12.26 -1.00
N GLY A 411 -36.08 12.71 -0.52
CA GLY A 411 -37.38 12.63 -1.20
C GLY A 411 -38.48 11.92 -0.40
N ASN A 412 -39.42 12.71 0.15
CA ASN A 412 -40.76 12.43 0.69
C ASN A 412 -41.02 11.26 1.66
N SER A 413 -40.13 10.28 1.82
CA SER A 413 -40.28 9.19 2.79
C SER A 413 -39.42 9.51 4.01
N GLU A 414 -40.04 10.03 5.07
CA GLU A 414 -39.35 10.24 6.35
C GLU A 414 -38.91 8.89 6.95
N VAL A 415 -37.71 8.86 7.52
CA VAL A 415 -37.20 7.72 8.30
C VAL A 415 -37.08 8.16 9.76
N GLU A 416 -37.70 7.41 10.65
CA GLU A 416 -37.73 7.68 12.08
C GLU A 416 -36.91 6.63 12.83
N LYS A 417 -36.06 7.06 13.75
CA LYS A 417 -35.30 6.13 14.59
C LYS A 417 -36.12 5.76 15.83
N ILE A 418 -36.50 4.49 15.95
CA ILE A 418 -37.26 3.96 17.09
C ILE A 418 -36.42 2.83 17.72
N SER A 419 -36.13 2.92 19.03
CA SER A 419 -35.39 1.91 19.83
C SER A 419 -34.01 1.45 19.31
N GLY A 420 -33.47 2.04 18.24
CA GLY A 420 -32.26 1.54 17.56
C GLY A 420 -32.45 1.21 16.08
N GLU A 421 -33.68 1.14 15.58
CA GLU A 421 -34.00 0.71 14.22
C GLU A 421 -34.55 1.88 13.37
N CYS A 422 -34.34 1.82 12.05
CA CYS A 422 -34.65 2.91 11.11
C CYS A 422 -35.97 2.65 10.37
N VAL A 423 -37.06 3.07 10.98
CA VAL A 423 -38.42 2.77 10.54
C VAL A 423 -38.86 3.79 9.48
N ILE A 424 -39.16 3.31 8.27
CA ILE A 424 -39.70 4.14 7.19
C ILE A 424 -41.16 4.52 7.51
N LYS A 425 -41.56 5.77 7.22
CA LYS A 425 -42.97 6.18 7.21
C LYS A 425 -43.59 5.93 5.83
N ALA A 426 -44.84 5.44 5.82
CA ALA A 426 -45.53 5.16 4.57
C ALA A 426 -45.78 6.45 3.75
N THR A 427 -45.72 6.33 2.42
CA THR A 427 -45.91 7.44 1.47
C THR A 427 -47.21 7.23 0.70
N LEU A 428 -48.11 8.21 0.70
CA LEU A 428 -49.41 8.13 0.03
C LEU A 428 -49.26 8.25 -1.50
N MET A 429 -49.42 7.15 -2.24
CA MET A 429 -49.30 7.10 -3.71
C MET A 429 -50.68 6.98 -4.37
N ALA A 430 -50.81 7.39 -5.64
CA ALA A 430 -52.05 7.21 -6.40
C ALA A 430 -52.21 5.75 -6.85
N LEU A 431 -53.47 5.31 -6.99
CA LEU A 431 -53.81 4.05 -7.66
C LEU A 431 -54.17 4.33 -9.12
N GLU A 432 -53.85 3.39 -10.01
CA GLU A 432 -53.87 3.63 -11.47
C GLU A 432 -55.17 3.16 -12.16
N VAL A 433 -56.01 2.37 -11.47
CA VAL A 433 -57.29 1.88 -12.00
C VAL A 433 -58.46 2.77 -11.56
N PRO A 434 -59.42 3.09 -12.44
CA PRO A 434 -60.61 3.86 -12.08
C PRO A 434 -61.49 3.14 -11.04
N THR A 435 -62.09 3.90 -10.12
CA THR A 435 -62.77 3.34 -8.93
C THR A 435 -64.07 2.57 -9.21
N SER A 436 -64.56 2.59 -10.45
CA SER A 436 -65.80 1.96 -10.91
C SER A 436 -65.63 0.47 -11.23
N GLY A 437 -66.55 -0.36 -10.73
CA GLY A 437 -66.55 -1.82 -10.95
C GLY A 437 -66.07 -2.63 -9.74
N ALA A 438 -65.60 -1.98 -8.68
CA ALA A 438 -65.37 -2.62 -7.39
C ALA A 438 -66.67 -3.28 -6.85
N PRO A 439 -66.59 -4.39 -6.09
CA PRO A 439 -67.74 -5.01 -5.43
C PRO A 439 -68.64 -4.00 -4.71
N SER A 440 -69.95 -4.23 -4.76
CA SER A 440 -70.98 -3.30 -4.26
C SER A 440 -70.81 -2.95 -2.77
N GLU A 441 -70.24 -3.90 -2.03
CA GLU A 441 -69.86 -3.90 -0.63
C GLU A 441 -68.70 -2.94 -0.33
N ILE A 442 -67.72 -2.87 -1.25
CA ILE A 442 -66.55 -1.97 -1.20
C ILE A 442 -66.92 -0.57 -1.73
N LYS A 443 -67.89 -0.48 -2.65
CA LYS A 443 -68.41 0.72 -3.33
C LYS A 443 -67.42 1.41 -4.29
N ASN A 444 -66.24 1.76 -3.81
CA ASN A 444 -65.16 2.40 -4.57
C ASN A 444 -63.81 2.07 -3.92
N TYR A 445 -62.78 1.84 -4.73
CA TYR A 445 -61.40 1.83 -4.22
C TYR A 445 -60.91 3.25 -3.88
N PRO A 446 -60.01 3.41 -2.89
CA PRO A 446 -59.48 4.71 -2.54
C PRO A 446 -58.53 5.20 -3.65
N GLY A 447 -58.71 6.42 -4.15
CA GLY A 447 -57.88 6.96 -5.25
C GLY A 447 -56.39 7.12 -4.91
N ARG A 448 -56.02 6.97 -3.63
CA ARG A 448 -54.64 6.91 -3.14
C ARG A 448 -54.54 5.89 -2.01
N TYR A 449 -53.39 5.22 -1.87
CA TYR A 449 -53.11 4.24 -0.82
C TYR A 449 -51.70 4.48 -0.23
N PRO A 450 -51.47 4.26 1.08
CA PRO A 450 -50.15 4.40 1.68
C PRO A 450 -49.24 3.23 1.33
N PHE A 451 -48.03 3.49 0.83
CA PHE A 451 -47.04 2.45 0.50
C PHE A 451 -45.71 2.68 1.22
N CYS A 452 -45.12 1.58 1.64
CA CYS A 452 -43.75 1.49 2.10
C CYS A 452 -42.81 1.38 0.90
N ARG A 453 -41.87 2.32 0.80
CA ARG A 453 -40.94 2.43 -0.33
C ARG A 453 -39.52 2.11 0.15
N TYR A 454 -39.03 0.92 -0.18
CA TYR A 454 -37.66 0.49 0.03
C TYR A 454 -36.81 0.78 -1.22
N LYS A 455 -35.51 0.44 -1.25
CA LYS A 455 -34.80 0.25 -2.53
C LYS A 455 -34.80 -1.24 -2.85
N GLY A 456 -34.71 -1.57 -4.14
CA GLY A 456 -34.75 -2.94 -4.61
C GLY A 456 -33.54 -3.74 -4.15
N PHE A 457 -33.76 -4.99 -3.75
CA PHE A 457 -32.66 -5.87 -3.37
C PHE A 457 -31.78 -6.14 -4.60
N ASN A 458 -30.51 -5.72 -4.53
CA ASN A 458 -29.55 -5.73 -5.65
C ASN A 458 -30.10 -5.06 -6.94
N SER A 459 -30.99 -4.06 -6.80
CA SER A 459 -31.73 -3.46 -7.91
C SER A 459 -31.86 -1.94 -7.75
N TYR A 460 -31.87 -1.24 -8.89
CA TYR A 460 -32.10 0.20 -8.96
C TYR A 460 -33.59 0.57 -8.79
N PHE A 461 -34.51 -0.38 -8.97
CA PHE A 461 -35.94 -0.11 -8.82
C PHE A 461 -36.35 0.02 -7.35
N GLU A 462 -37.44 0.74 -7.06
CA GLU A 462 -38.06 0.81 -5.75
C GLU A 462 -38.94 -0.41 -5.52
N ASP A 463 -38.65 -1.13 -4.43
CA ASP A 463 -39.58 -2.12 -3.93
C ASP A 463 -40.70 -1.37 -3.17
N VAL A 464 -41.89 -1.35 -3.77
CA VAL A 464 -43.07 -0.65 -3.27
C VAL A 464 -44.02 -1.70 -2.69
N HIS A 465 -44.23 -1.67 -1.38
CA HIS A 465 -45.08 -2.63 -0.65
C HIS A 465 -46.25 -1.85 -0.03
N PRO A 466 -47.49 -2.35 -0.08
CA PRO A 466 -48.63 -1.68 0.52
C PRO A 466 -48.45 -1.60 2.05
N ALA A 467 -48.64 -0.42 2.62
CA ALA A 467 -48.59 -0.25 4.06
C ALA A 467 -49.85 -0.85 4.70
N TYR A 468 -49.68 -1.46 5.86
CA TYR A 468 -50.74 -2.19 6.56
C TYR A 468 -51.57 -1.29 7.47
N LYS A 469 -52.62 -1.88 8.08
CA LYS A 469 -53.54 -1.27 9.07
C LYS A 469 -54.39 -0.09 8.56
N PHE A 470 -54.10 0.50 7.40
CA PHE A 470 -54.83 1.63 6.83
C PHE A 470 -56.35 1.40 6.78
N THR A 471 -57.06 2.09 7.67
CA THR A 471 -58.52 2.16 7.66
C THR A 471 -58.98 3.41 6.93
N GLN A 472 -60.21 3.40 6.38
CA GLN A 472 -60.78 4.57 5.72
C GLN A 472 -60.98 5.77 6.68
N ASP A 473 -60.97 5.53 7.99
CA ASP A 473 -61.08 6.54 9.05
C ASP A 473 -59.73 7.13 9.50
N GLU A 474 -58.60 6.60 9.01
CA GLU A 474 -57.24 6.97 9.46
C GLU A 474 -56.56 7.95 8.49
N GLU A 475 -56.99 9.21 8.53
CA GLU A 475 -56.52 10.27 7.63
C GLU A 475 -55.02 10.59 7.75
N ASP A 476 -54.40 10.28 8.90
CA ASP A 476 -53.02 10.69 9.21
C ASP A 476 -51.98 9.62 8.85
N VAL A 477 -51.65 9.58 7.56
CA VAL A 477 -50.59 8.72 6.99
C VAL A 477 -49.24 8.90 7.70
N SER A 478 -48.97 10.04 8.36
CA SER A 478 -47.70 10.26 9.08
C SER A 478 -47.55 9.38 10.33
N LYS A 479 -48.61 8.70 10.78
CA LYS A 479 -48.59 7.67 11.84
C LYS A 479 -48.28 6.26 11.32
N ILE A 480 -48.49 6.00 10.03
CA ILE A 480 -48.28 4.67 9.45
C ILE A 480 -46.77 4.39 9.34
N ARG A 481 -46.34 3.25 9.86
CA ARG A 481 -44.95 2.77 9.87
C ARG A 481 -44.82 1.52 9.01
N CYS A 482 -43.59 1.25 8.58
CA CYS A 482 -43.25 0.19 7.65
C CYS A 482 -42.39 -0.88 8.29
N ASP A 483 -42.58 -2.13 7.86
CA ASP A 483 -41.75 -3.24 8.30
C ASP A 483 -40.27 -3.05 7.95
N LEU A 484 -39.41 -3.55 8.85
CA LEU A 484 -37.97 -3.50 8.67
C LEU A 484 -37.54 -4.65 7.76
N ILE A 485 -37.46 -4.36 6.46
CA ILE A 485 -36.92 -5.30 5.48
C ILE A 485 -35.41 -5.05 5.36
N HIS A 486 -34.62 -5.87 6.04
CA HIS A 486 -33.17 -5.91 5.87
C HIS A 486 -32.81 -6.18 4.38
N ARG A 487 -32.05 -5.25 3.81
CA ARG A 487 -31.71 -5.12 2.39
C ARG A 487 -30.32 -4.49 2.32
N ARG A 488 -29.53 -4.82 1.30
CA ARG A 488 -28.22 -4.21 1.06
C ARG A 488 -28.30 -3.16 -0.05
N SER A 489 -27.38 -2.19 -0.01
CA SER A 489 -27.29 -1.16 -1.05
C SER A 489 -26.96 -1.78 -2.41
N HIS A 490 -27.63 -1.31 -3.48
CA HIS A 490 -27.46 -1.76 -4.88
C HIS A 490 -26.02 -1.70 -5.43
N MET A 491 -25.08 -1.04 -4.72
CA MET A 491 -23.66 -1.04 -5.07
C MET A 491 -22.97 -2.38 -4.72
N TYR A 492 -23.59 -3.21 -3.88
CA TYR A 492 -23.08 -4.49 -3.42
C TYR A 492 -23.92 -5.65 -3.96
N VAL A 493 -23.28 -6.79 -4.15
CA VAL A 493 -23.91 -8.10 -4.32
C VAL A 493 -23.28 -9.11 -3.38
N GLU A 494 -24.09 -10.05 -2.89
CA GLU A 494 -23.61 -11.17 -2.08
C GLU A 494 -22.95 -12.22 -2.98
N LYS A 495 -21.67 -12.47 -2.74
CA LYS A 495 -20.91 -13.48 -3.44
C LYS A 495 -21.01 -14.78 -2.66
N VAL A 496 -21.75 -15.73 -3.22
CA VAL A 496 -21.88 -17.09 -2.67
C VAL A 496 -20.50 -17.77 -2.70
N VAL A 497 -19.80 -17.73 -1.58
CA VAL A 497 -18.54 -18.46 -1.37
C VAL A 497 -18.85 -19.93 -1.16
N ASP A 498 -17.90 -20.80 -1.55
CA ASP A 498 -17.95 -22.23 -1.25
C ASP A 498 -18.19 -22.44 0.26
N THR A 499 -19.18 -23.27 0.61
CA THR A 499 -19.87 -23.26 1.92
C THR A 499 -19.05 -23.80 3.09
N THR A 500 -17.74 -23.95 2.90
CA THR A 500 -16.78 -24.49 3.88
C THR A 500 -16.13 -23.44 4.78
N SER A 501 -16.19 -22.14 4.46
CA SER A 501 -15.73 -21.07 5.36
C SER A 501 -16.83 -20.53 6.29
N GLY A 502 -18.07 -20.49 5.82
CA GLY A 502 -19.20 -19.86 6.52
C GLY A 502 -19.20 -18.32 6.50
N GLU A 503 -18.20 -17.69 5.86
CA GLU A 503 -18.14 -16.24 5.68
C GLU A 503 -18.81 -15.84 4.36
N ASN A 504 -19.89 -15.03 4.46
CA ASN A 504 -20.42 -14.33 3.30
C ASN A 504 -19.38 -13.29 2.86
N SER A 505 -18.99 -13.31 1.58
CA SER A 505 -18.19 -12.23 1.00
C SER A 505 -19.05 -11.34 0.12
N TYR A 506 -18.67 -10.08 0.01
CA TYR A 506 -19.40 -9.07 -0.74
C TYR A 506 -18.51 -8.55 -1.87
N GLU A 507 -19.07 -8.36 -3.05
CA GLU A 507 -18.39 -7.69 -4.16
C GLU A 507 -19.25 -6.55 -4.72
N CYS A 508 -18.61 -5.61 -5.40
CA CYS A 508 -19.30 -4.44 -5.95
C CYS A 508 -20.01 -4.82 -7.26
N THR A 509 -21.19 -4.23 -7.51
CA THR A 509 -21.98 -4.49 -8.73
C THR A 509 -21.32 -4.03 -10.02
N THR A 510 -20.26 -3.21 -9.95
CA THR A 510 -19.43 -2.86 -11.12
C THR A 510 -17.95 -3.08 -10.87
N ALA A 511 -17.24 -3.52 -11.91
CA ALA A 511 -15.87 -4.01 -11.82
C ALA A 511 -14.83 -2.93 -11.46
N GLY A 512 -13.70 -3.36 -10.90
CA GLY A 512 -12.59 -2.47 -10.52
C GLY A 512 -12.86 -1.64 -9.26
N ARG A 513 -13.89 -1.97 -8.48
CA ARG A 513 -14.29 -1.32 -7.23
C ARG A 513 -14.00 -2.18 -6.00
N ASP A 514 -13.67 -1.51 -4.91
CA ASP A 514 -13.28 -2.10 -3.63
C ASP A 514 -14.47 -2.12 -2.65
N PRO A 515 -15.00 -3.30 -2.27
CA PRO A 515 -16.16 -3.39 -1.38
C PRO A 515 -15.88 -2.84 0.02
N LEU A 516 -14.61 -2.86 0.47
CA LEU A 516 -14.19 -2.36 1.77
C LEU A 516 -14.14 -0.82 1.79
N ARG A 517 -13.99 -0.19 0.62
CA ARG A 517 -13.96 1.27 0.44
C ARG A 517 -15.27 1.85 -0.12
N PHE A 518 -16.42 1.35 0.34
CA PHE A 518 -17.76 1.76 -0.14
C PHE A 518 -17.92 1.68 -1.67
N CYS A 519 -17.31 0.67 -2.29
CA CYS A 519 -17.24 0.53 -3.75
C CYS A 519 -16.63 1.74 -4.50
N GLN A 520 -15.69 2.46 -3.87
CA GLN A 520 -14.74 3.32 -4.59
C GLN A 520 -13.81 2.48 -5.49
N CYS A 521 -13.09 3.11 -6.41
CA CYS A 521 -12.15 2.39 -7.27
C CYS A 521 -11.00 1.74 -6.48
N MET A 522 -10.61 0.54 -6.87
CA MET A 522 -9.45 -0.17 -6.31
C MET A 522 -8.14 0.57 -6.59
N SER A 523 -7.10 0.27 -5.82
CA SER A 523 -5.74 0.77 -6.10
C SER A 523 -5.30 0.37 -7.53
N GLY A 524 -4.78 1.35 -8.29
CA GLY A 524 -4.45 1.20 -9.71
C GLY A 524 -5.66 1.27 -10.67
N TYR A 525 -6.84 1.67 -10.19
CA TYR A 525 -8.04 1.93 -10.99
C TYR A 525 -8.59 3.35 -10.75
N TYR A 526 -9.39 3.84 -11.69
CA TYR A 526 -10.02 5.16 -11.64
C TYR A 526 -11.38 5.18 -12.35
N GLN A 527 -12.20 6.18 -12.05
CA GLN A 527 -13.47 6.41 -12.75
C GLN A 527 -13.22 7.19 -14.05
N GLU A 528 -13.85 6.80 -15.16
CA GLU A 528 -13.92 7.63 -16.38
C GLU A 528 -15.12 8.60 -16.38
N ASN A 529 -16.04 8.42 -15.43
CA ASN A 529 -17.31 9.13 -15.28
C ASN A 529 -17.57 9.31 -13.78
N SER A 530 -18.10 10.44 -13.34
CA SER A 530 -18.45 10.72 -11.93
C SER A 530 -19.45 9.72 -11.33
N SER A 531 -20.32 9.16 -12.17
CA SER A 531 -21.36 8.19 -11.80
C SER A 531 -20.81 6.87 -11.23
N THR A 532 -21.32 6.47 -10.07
CA THR A 532 -20.99 5.23 -9.35
C THR A 532 -21.46 3.97 -10.10
N ALA A 533 -22.51 4.08 -10.94
CA ALA A 533 -23.03 3.01 -11.78
C ALA A 533 -22.10 2.57 -12.93
N PHE A 534 -20.94 3.24 -13.13
CA PHE A 534 -19.94 2.84 -14.13
C PHE A 534 -18.79 2.05 -13.49
N PRO A 535 -18.23 1.01 -14.16
CA PRO A 535 -17.06 0.30 -13.67
C PRO A 535 -15.82 1.21 -13.65
N CYS A 536 -14.91 0.96 -12.71
CA CYS A 536 -13.62 1.63 -12.70
C CYS A 536 -12.67 0.99 -13.72
N LYS A 537 -11.90 1.83 -14.41
CA LYS A 537 -10.93 1.44 -15.42
C LYS A 537 -9.54 1.35 -14.82
N LYS A 538 -8.73 0.40 -15.27
CA LYS A 538 -7.34 0.27 -14.84
C LYS A 538 -6.53 1.47 -15.34
N ALA A 539 -5.71 2.06 -14.46
CA ALA A 539 -4.78 3.12 -14.79
C ALA A 539 -3.73 2.66 -15.81
N ASN A 540 -3.11 3.61 -16.52
CA ASN A 540 -1.95 3.30 -17.37
C ASN A 540 -0.80 2.79 -16.50
N VAL A 541 -0.30 1.58 -16.79
CA VAL A 541 0.77 0.94 -16.00
C VAL A 541 2.04 1.79 -15.90
N ASN A 542 2.33 2.62 -16.91
CA ASN A 542 3.49 3.50 -16.95
C ASN A 542 3.43 4.63 -15.88
N LEU A 543 2.29 4.83 -15.21
CA LEU A 543 2.13 5.80 -14.14
C LEU A 543 2.62 5.28 -12.77
N ASN A 544 2.68 3.96 -12.56
CA ASN A 544 3.03 3.33 -11.28
C ASN A 544 2.24 3.85 -10.06
N CYS A 545 1.02 4.37 -10.24
CA CYS A 545 0.20 4.96 -9.18
C CYS A 545 -0.46 3.93 -8.25
N LEU A 546 -0.68 4.33 -7.00
CA LEU A 546 -1.69 3.69 -6.14
C LEU A 546 -3.08 4.24 -6.47
N GLU A 547 -3.23 5.55 -6.64
CA GLU A 547 -4.48 6.19 -7.05
C GLU A 547 -4.25 7.19 -8.18
N THR A 548 -5.23 7.31 -9.08
CA THR A 548 -5.37 8.38 -10.08
C THR A 548 -6.86 8.70 -10.22
N ALA A 549 -7.20 9.94 -10.51
CA ALA A 549 -8.60 10.36 -10.64
C ALA A 549 -9.08 10.45 -12.10
N ASN A 550 -8.16 10.75 -13.02
CA ASN A 550 -8.42 10.98 -14.44
C ASN A 550 -7.62 10.03 -15.38
N GLY A 551 -6.78 9.15 -14.83
CA GLY A 551 -5.99 8.18 -15.59
C GLY A 551 -4.77 8.74 -16.31
N GLN A 552 -4.46 10.03 -16.15
CA GLN A 552 -3.32 10.70 -16.79
C GLN A 552 -2.19 11.06 -15.80
N GLN A 553 -2.51 11.41 -14.56
CA GLN A 553 -1.51 11.64 -13.49
C GLN A 553 -1.90 10.99 -12.16
N CYS A 554 -0.90 10.72 -11.32
CA CYS A 554 -1.03 9.99 -10.07
C CYS A 554 -1.46 10.91 -8.92
N THR A 555 -2.61 10.66 -8.29
CA THR A 555 -3.04 11.38 -7.08
C THR A 555 -2.44 10.79 -5.80
N VAL A 556 -2.05 9.51 -5.81
CA VAL A 556 -1.27 8.87 -4.75
C VAL A 556 -0.19 7.96 -5.35
N CYS A 557 1.05 8.12 -4.88
CA CYS A 557 2.19 7.29 -5.26
C CYS A 557 2.51 6.19 -4.22
N PRO A 558 3.23 5.13 -4.63
CA PRO A 558 3.80 4.14 -3.71
C PRO A 558 4.66 4.78 -2.62
N LYS A 559 4.73 4.18 -1.43
CA LYS A 559 5.53 4.70 -0.32
C LYS A 559 7.00 4.79 -0.72
N GLY A 560 7.59 5.99 -0.66
CA GLY A 560 8.97 6.24 -1.07
C GLY A 560 9.18 6.53 -2.57
N ALA A 561 8.12 6.53 -3.39
CA ALA A 561 8.16 7.08 -4.74
C ALA A 561 8.02 8.61 -4.73
N LYS A 562 8.58 9.26 -5.73
CA LYS A 562 8.37 10.68 -6.07
C LYS A 562 7.60 10.80 -7.39
N LEU A 563 7.13 12.01 -7.69
CA LEU A 563 6.44 12.35 -8.94
C LEU A 563 7.40 12.96 -9.97
N THR A 564 7.20 12.61 -11.24
CA THR A 564 7.87 13.26 -12.39
C THR A 564 7.18 14.57 -12.80
N SER A 565 7.80 15.35 -13.68
CA SER A 565 7.18 16.51 -14.37
C SER A 565 5.82 16.24 -15.02
N THR A 566 5.59 14.99 -15.45
CA THR A 566 4.34 14.51 -16.06
C THR A 566 3.33 13.97 -15.05
N GLY A 567 3.63 14.03 -13.75
CA GLY A 567 2.78 13.49 -12.69
C GLY A 567 2.72 11.96 -12.65
N ALA A 568 3.73 11.25 -13.17
CA ALA A 568 3.89 9.80 -13.02
C ALA A 568 4.72 9.47 -11.77
N CYS A 569 4.48 8.33 -11.13
CA CYS A 569 5.27 7.89 -9.98
C CYS A 569 6.55 7.17 -10.42
N LYS A 570 7.67 7.51 -9.78
CA LYS A 570 8.98 6.89 -9.96
C LYS A 570 9.59 6.57 -8.59
N CYS A 571 10.09 5.35 -8.39
CA CYS A 571 10.96 5.04 -7.26
C CYS A 571 12.31 5.74 -7.43
N THR A 572 12.85 6.30 -6.35
CA THR A 572 14.13 7.02 -6.39
C THR A 572 15.29 6.07 -6.72
N ASP A 573 16.35 6.59 -7.36
CA ASP A 573 17.51 5.78 -7.75
C ASP A 573 18.10 5.03 -6.54
N GLY A 574 18.41 3.75 -6.72
CA GLY A 574 18.74 2.82 -5.64
C GLY A 574 17.55 2.09 -5.00
N THR A 575 16.30 2.33 -5.44
CA THR A 575 15.10 1.62 -4.99
C THR A 575 14.25 1.09 -6.17
N TYR A 576 13.35 0.14 -5.91
CA TYR A 576 12.43 -0.44 -6.89
C TYR A 576 11.04 -0.70 -6.29
N LEU A 577 10.01 -0.68 -7.13
CA LEU A 577 8.63 -0.89 -6.71
C LEU A 577 8.37 -2.37 -6.38
N LYS A 578 7.94 -2.65 -5.15
CA LYS A 578 7.47 -3.97 -4.69
C LYS A 578 6.10 -3.81 -4.02
N GLY A 579 5.04 -4.22 -4.72
CA GLY A 579 3.68 -4.02 -4.23
C GLY A 579 3.33 -2.53 -4.20
N THR A 580 3.18 -1.97 -3.00
CA THR A 580 2.75 -0.57 -2.77
C THR A 580 3.86 0.34 -2.23
N GLU A 581 5.12 -0.13 -2.19
CA GLU A 581 6.28 0.60 -1.66
C GLU A 581 7.52 0.47 -2.55
N CYS A 582 8.38 1.49 -2.51
CA CYS A 582 9.72 1.47 -3.09
C CYS A 582 10.71 0.92 -2.06
N VAL A 583 11.25 -0.26 -2.33
CA VAL A 583 12.20 -0.96 -1.47
C VAL A 583 13.62 -0.87 -2.04
N SER A 584 14.63 -0.92 -1.18
CA SER A 584 16.03 -0.79 -1.59
C SER A 584 16.46 -1.89 -2.57
N CYS A 585 17.20 -1.50 -3.61
CA CYS A 585 17.95 -2.43 -4.46
C CYS A 585 19.08 -3.12 -3.66
N PRO A 586 19.61 -4.25 -4.17
CA PRO A 586 20.83 -4.86 -3.62
C PRO A 586 21.97 -3.84 -3.57
N GLU A 587 22.82 -3.93 -2.54
CA GLU A 587 23.75 -2.85 -2.16
C GLU A 587 24.65 -2.34 -3.29
N LYS A 588 25.18 -3.25 -4.11
CA LYS A 588 26.05 -2.98 -5.27
C LYS A 588 25.32 -2.41 -6.50
N CYS A 589 23.99 -2.41 -6.51
CA CYS A 589 23.18 -1.98 -7.64
C CYS A 589 22.79 -0.49 -7.53
N LEU A 590 22.87 0.23 -8.64
CA LEU A 590 22.48 1.63 -8.77
C LEU A 590 21.00 1.74 -9.16
N LYS A 591 20.55 0.91 -10.11
CA LYS A 591 19.15 0.73 -10.47
C LYS A 591 18.82 -0.76 -10.55
N CYS A 592 17.60 -1.12 -10.21
CA CYS A 592 17.10 -2.48 -10.34
C CYS A 592 15.58 -2.46 -10.61
N ASN A 593 15.09 -3.50 -11.27
CA ASN A 593 13.68 -3.72 -11.54
C ASN A 593 13.18 -4.98 -10.80
N PRO A 594 11.90 -5.04 -10.41
CA PRO A 594 11.31 -6.28 -9.92
C PRO A 594 11.26 -7.32 -11.06
N SER A 595 11.66 -8.55 -10.76
CA SER A 595 11.48 -9.71 -11.63
C SER A 595 10.86 -10.85 -10.83
N THR A 596 9.88 -11.54 -11.40
CA THR A 596 9.28 -12.73 -10.79
C THR A 596 10.05 -13.96 -11.26
N THR A 597 10.68 -14.69 -10.35
CA THR A 597 11.37 -15.96 -10.63
C THR A 597 10.91 -16.99 -9.60
N ASP A 598 10.50 -18.17 -10.07
CA ASP A 598 9.91 -19.25 -9.26
C ASP A 598 8.75 -18.82 -8.32
N GLY A 599 8.06 -17.73 -8.68
CA GLY A 599 6.95 -17.15 -7.91
C GLY A 599 7.36 -16.07 -6.90
N GLU A 600 8.66 -15.87 -6.65
CA GLU A 600 9.17 -14.80 -5.78
C GLU A 600 9.56 -13.56 -6.58
N ILE A 601 9.28 -12.36 -6.02
CA ILE A 601 9.72 -11.09 -6.59
C ILE A 601 11.14 -10.77 -6.09
N GLN A 602 12.13 -11.01 -6.94
CA GLN A 602 13.55 -10.73 -6.73
C GLN A 602 13.97 -9.47 -7.54
N PRO A 603 14.82 -8.59 -6.99
CA PRO A 603 15.37 -7.48 -7.76
C PRO A 603 16.43 -7.97 -8.76
N VAL A 604 16.24 -7.65 -10.04
CA VAL A 604 17.24 -7.80 -11.10
C VAL A 604 17.85 -6.43 -11.36
N CYS A 605 19.18 -6.34 -11.25
CA CYS A 605 19.87 -5.07 -11.40
C CYS A 605 20.03 -4.69 -12.86
N THR A 606 19.82 -3.40 -13.16
CA THR A 606 19.90 -2.83 -14.51
C THR A 606 21.12 -1.94 -14.67
N GLU A 607 21.54 -1.28 -13.59
CA GLU A 607 22.76 -0.46 -13.51
C GLU A 607 23.50 -0.75 -12.20
N CYS A 608 24.83 -0.66 -12.21
CA CYS A 608 25.70 -1.00 -11.09
C CYS A 608 26.46 0.23 -10.54
N LYS A 609 26.78 0.22 -9.24
CA LYS A 609 27.60 1.26 -8.59
C LYS A 609 29.09 1.03 -8.83
N PRO A 610 29.95 2.07 -8.76
CA PRO A 610 29.61 3.49 -8.65
C PRO A 610 29.08 4.06 -9.97
N ALA A 611 28.22 5.08 -9.88
CA ALA A 611 27.48 5.64 -11.02
C ALA A 611 28.39 6.43 -11.98
N GLU A 612 29.34 7.15 -11.39
CA GLU A 612 30.35 8.01 -12.04
C GLU A 612 31.29 7.22 -12.96
N LEU A 613 31.35 5.89 -12.77
CA LEU A 613 32.17 4.95 -13.52
C LEU A 613 31.32 3.81 -14.12
N SER A 614 30.01 4.01 -14.26
CA SER A 614 29.04 3.06 -14.85
C SER A 614 29.15 1.61 -14.34
N GLY A 615 29.57 1.42 -13.09
CA GLY A 615 29.82 0.10 -12.50
C GLY A 615 30.83 -0.77 -13.26
N ILE A 616 31.93 -0.19 -13.79
CA ILE A 616 32.99 -0.91 -14.52
C ILE A 616 33.33 -2.27 -13.87
N GLY A 617 33.33 -3.30 -14.71
CA GLY A 617 33.66 -4.68 -14.36
C GLY A 617 32.56 -5.48 -13.65
N ARG A 618 31.43 -4.88 -13.26
CA ARG A 618 30.29 -5.58 -12.63
C ARG A 618 29.35 -6.20 -13.66
N ASP A 619 28.60 -7.22 -13.23
CA ASP A 619 27.53 -7.87 -14.00
C ASP A 619 26.15 -7.59 -13.37
N PRO A 620 25.30 -6.76 -14.00
CA PRO A 620 23.94 -6.49 -13.51
C PRO A 620 23.09 -7.77 -13.37
N SER A 621 23.32 -8.75 -14.27
CA SER A 621 22.64 -10.06 -14.28
C SER A 621 22.92 -10.88 -13.02
N ASN A 622 24.10 -10.70 -12.42
CA ASN A 622 24.54 -11.34 -11.19
C ASN A 622 24.57 -10.35 -10.02
N LYS A 623 23.49 -9.56 -9.85
CA LYS A 623 23.29 -8.60 -8.74
C LYS A 623 24.45 -7.60 -8.55
N CYS A 624 25.10 -7.20 -9.65
CA CYS A 624 26.26 -6.30 -9.67
C CYS A 624 27.51 -6.82 -8.96
N GLU A 625 27.65 -8.14 -8.82
CA GLU A 625 28.93 -8.77 -8.50
C GLU A 625 29.97 -8.56 -9.61
N CYS A 626 31.24 -8.72 -9.28
CA CYS A 626 32.31 -8.67 -10.29
C CYS A 626 32.13 -9.77 -11.34
N LYS A 627 32.41 -9.41 -12.60
CA LYS A 627 32.53 -10.39 -13.68
C LYS A 627 33.64 -11.40 -13.37
N LYS A 628 33.52 -12.60 -13.94
CA LYS A 628 34.52 -13.67 -13.80
C LYS A 628 35.94 -13.13 -14.04
N ASP A 629 36.87 -13.53 -13.18
CA ASP A 629 38.28 -13.16 -13.22
C ASP A 629 38.59 -11.66 -12.96
N MET A 630 37.60 -10.90 -12.47
CA MET A 630 37.75 -9.53 -11.93
C MET A 630 37.58 -9.49 -10.41
N VAL A 631 38.13 -8.46 -9.76
CA VAL A 631 38.15 -8.30 -8.28
C VAL A 631 37.86 -6.86 -7.85
N GLU A 632 37.36 -6.68 -6.63
CA GLU A 632 36.98 -5.39 -6.01
C GLU A 632 37.73 -5.15 -4.68
N ASP A 633 37.62 -3.94 -4.14
CA ASP A 633 37.97 -3.62 -2.75
C ASP A 633 36.82 -4.09 -1.82
N GLU A 634 37.15 -4.78 -0.73
CA GLU A 634 36.14 -5.24 0.25
C GLU A 634 35.70 -4.13 1.24
N THR A 635 36.41 -3.00 1.26
CA THR A 635 36.19 -1.91 2.23
C THR A 635 35.36 -0.75 1.68
N VAL A 636 35.25 -0.64 0.34
CA VAL A 636 34.46 0.39 -0.37
C VAL A 636 33.91 -0.24 -1.66
N ILE A 637 32.66 0.08 -2.05
CA ILE A 637 32.08 -0.36 -3.32
C ILE A 637 32.81 0.32 -4.50
N SER A 638 33.93 -0.27 -4.91
CA SER A 638 34.80 0.21 -5.99
C SER A 638 34.29 -0.22 -7.37
N VAL A 639 35.05 0.10 -8.42
CA VAL A 639 35.00 -0.65 -9.68
C VAL A 639 35.57 -2.05 -9.48
N CYS A 640 35.11 -3.01 -10.29
CA CYS A 640 35.75 -4.31 -10.41
C CYS A 640 36.82 -4.24 -11.51
N LEU A 641 38.04 -4.68 -11.21
CA LEU A 641 39.18 -4.60 -12.11
C LEU A 641 39.63 -5.99 -12.55
N ALA A 642 40.03 -6.13 -13.81
CA ALA A 642 40.68 -7.34 -14.30
C ALA A 642 41.95 -7.60 -13.49
N LYS A 643 42.08 -8.82 -12.97
CA LYS A 643 43.23 -9.22 -12.18
C LYS A 643 44.51 -9.23 -13.04
N PRO A 644 45.66 -8.68 -12.59
CA PRO A 644 46.92 -8.77 -13.31
C PRO A 644 47.35 -10.21 -13.59
N ASN A 645 47.88 -10.45 -14.80
CA ASN A 645 48.44 -11.74 -15.21
C ASN A 645 49.55 -12.20 -14.25
N GLY A 646 49.63 -13.50 -13.98
CA GLY A 646 50.66 -14.11 -13.12
C GLY A 646 50.57 -13.73 -11.63
N CYS A 647 49.50 -13.06 -11.20
CA CYS A 647 49.22 -12.75 -9.80
C CYS A 647 48.52 -13.94 -9.10
N LYS A 648 48.76 -14.21 -7.81
CA LYS A 648 48.22 -15.42 -7.14
C LYS A 648 46.70 -15.46 -7.02
N ASN A 649 46.12 -16.66 -7.08
CA ASN A 649 44.69 -16.94 -6.88
C ASN A 649 44.28 -16.98 -5.39
N SER A 650 44.59 -15.90 -4.65
CA SER A 650 44.11 -15.70 -3.27
C SER A 650 43.86 -14.21 -2.98
N LYS A 651 42.97 -13.89 -2.04
CA LYS A 651 42.58 -12.49 -1.73
C LYS A 651 43.74 -11.63 -1.20
N ASP A 652 44.69 -12.25 -0.52
CA ASP A 652 45.89 -11.62 0.05
C ASP A 652 47.05 -11.46 -0.96
N SER A 653 46.77 -11.63 -2.26
CA SER A 653 47.75 -11.54 -3.35
C SER A 653 47.65 -10.27 -4.19
N TYR A 654 46.60 -9.45 -4.01
CA TYR A 654 46.43 -8.17 -4.69
C TYR A 654 45.84 -7.11 -3.75
N VAL A 655 45.97 -5.85 -4.14
CA VAL A 655 45.33 -4.70 -3.49
C VAL A 655 44.64 -3.87 -4.58
N VAL A 656 43.35 -3.61 -4.41
CA VAL A 656 42.58 -2.66 -5.21
C VAL A 656 42.61 -1.30 -4.49
N SER A 657 42.69 -0.20 -5.24
CA SER A 657 42.55 1.15 -4.69
C SER A 657 42.03 2.12 -5.75
N GLY A 658 40.79 2.56 -5.59
CA GLY A 658 40.08 3.37 -6.59
C GLY A 658 39.93 2.62 -7.92
N THR A 659 40.56 3.14 -8.97
CA THR A 659 40.59 2.52 -10.32
C THR A 659 41.88 1.74 -10.61
N ASN A 660 42.75 1.54 -9.61
CA ASN A 660 44.02 0.83 -9.77
C ASN A 660 44.01 -0.52 -9.04
N ILE A 661 44.73 -1.49 -9.59
CA ILE A 661 45.00 -2.79 -8.96
C ILE A 661 46.50 -3.07 -8.97
N ARG A 662 47.03 -3.52 -7.84
CA ARG A 662 48.44 -3.83 -7.63
C ARG A 662 48.58 -5.26 -7.14
N CYS A 663 49.41 -6.07 -7.79
CA CYS A 663 49.70 -7.42 -7.32
C CYS A 663 50.78 -7.41 -6.23
N VAL A 664 50.48 -7.98 -5.06
CA VAL A 664 51.40 -8.11 -3.92
C VAL A 664 51.95 -9.53 -3.73
N LYS A 665 51.49 -10.53 -4.50
CA LYS A 665 52.08 -11.88 -4.60
C LYS A 665 51.87 -12.49 -5.98
N CYS A 666 52.95 -12.80 -6.71
CA CYS A 666 52.88 -13.51 -7.98
C CYS A 666 52.71 -15.03 -7.81
N ASP A 667 52.18 -15.74 -8.82
CA ASP A 667 52.08 -17.22 -8.88
C ASP A 667 53.45 -17.88 -8.74
N ASP A 668 54.41 -17.36 -9.52
CA ASP A 668 55.83 -17.70 -9.51
C ASP A 668 56.56 -16.77 -8.51
N GLU A 669 57.32 -17.35 -7.56
CA GLU A 669 58.09 -16.59 -6.57
C GLU A 669 59.35 -15.91 -7.14
N HIS A 670 59.68 -16.18 -8.41
CA HIS A 670 60.76 -15.56 -9.14
C HIS A 670 60.26 -14.46 -10.10
N LYS A 671 59.07 -13.91 -9.86
CA LYS A 671 58.50 -12.77 -10.60
C LYS A 671 58.43 -11.49 -9.77
N LEU A 672 58.60 -10.37 -10.46
CA LEU A 672 58.69 -9.05 -9.86
C LEU A 672 57.31 -8.64 -9.30
N LEU A 673 57.30 -8.25 -8.02
CA LEU A 673 56.13 -7.65 -7.39
C LEU A 673 55.67 -6.43 -8.21
N ASP A 674 54.36 -6.17 -8.21
CA ASP A 674 53.67 -5.18 -9.04
C ASP A 674 53.66 -5.48 -10.56
N ALA A 675 54.56 -6.33 -11.07
CA ALA A 675 54.72 -6.63 -12.50
C ALA A 675 54.98 -8.13 -12.76
N CYS A 676 54.02 -8.99 -12.41
CA CYS A 676 54.11 -10.46 -12.46
C CYS A 676 54.21 -11.11 -13.87
N GLU A 677 54.64 -10.35 -14.88
CA GLU A 677 55.08 -10.81 -16.21
C GLU A 677 56.61 -10.73 -16.36
N VAL A 678 57.28 -10.00 -15.47
CA VAL A 678 58.73 -9.76 -15.43
C VAL A 678 59.36 -10.66 -14.35
N CYS A 679 60.50 -11.28 -14.65
CA CYS A 679 61.25 -12.06 -13.65
C CYS A 679 62.07 -11.15 -12.71
N VAL A 680 62.35 -11.64 -11.50
CA VAL A 680 63.32 -10.99 -10.59
C VAL A 680 64.75 -11.14 -11.11
N GLU A 681 65.67 -10.34 -10.57
CA GLU A 681 67.09 -10.40 -10.92
C GLU A 681 67.68 -11.81 -10.69
N GLY A 682 68.54 -12.25 -11.61
CA GLY A 682 69.08 -13.61 -11.66
C GLY A 682 68.18 -14.65 -12.34
N TYR A 683 67.03 -14.25 -12.90
CA TYR A 683 66.08 -15.13 -13.61
C TYR A 683 65.67 -14.55 -14.97
N TYR A 684 65.18 -15.40 -15.88
CA TYR A 684 64.69 -15.00 -17.21
C TYR A 684 63.41 -15.73 -17.61
N ASN A 685 62.56 -15.07 -18.39
CA ASN A 685 61.27 -15.58 -18.82
C ASN A 685 61.43 -16.50 -20.05
N THR A 686 60.80 -17.67 -20.04
CA THR A 686 60.83 -18.65 -21.13
C THR A 686 59.69 -18.44 -22.12
N THR A 687 60.02 -18.31 -23.41
CA THR A 687 59.06 -18.01 -24.50
C THR A 687 57.97 -19.05 -24.75
N GLU A 688 58.09 -20.27 -24.22
CA GLU A 688 57.11 -21.35 -24.44
C GLU A 688 56.08 -21.45 -23.30
N ASN A 689 56.49 -21.27 -22.03
CA ASN A 689 55.63 -21.51 -20.85
C ASN A 689 55.39 -20.26 -19.98
N GLY A 690 56.18 -19.19 -20.12
CA GLY A 690 56.10 -18.02 -19.24
C GLY A 690 56.72 -18.23 -17.85
N GLU A 691 57.51 -19.29 -17.65
CA GLU A 691 58.17 -19.61 -16.38
C GLU A 691 59.50 -18.85 -16.23
N CYS A 692 59.81 -18.36 -15.03
CA CYS A 692 61.08 -17.70 -14.73
C CYS A 692 62.15 -18.72 -14.34
N LEU A 693 63.05 -19.05 -15.27
CA LEU A 693 64.18 -19.95 -15.01
C LEU A 693 65.40 -19.17 -14.51
N LYS A 694 66.12 -19.76 -13.54
CA LYS A 694 67.35 -19.18 -12.99
C LYS A 694 68.45 -19.11 -14.05
N CYS A 695 69.18 -18.00 -14.10
CA CYS A 695 70.31 -17.82 -15.01
C CYS A 695 71.40 -18.88 -14.80
N ALA A 696 71.55 -19.79 -15.77
CA ALA A 696 72.55 -20.87 -15.76
C ALA A 696 73.98 -20.39 -16.10
N TYR A 697 74.22 -19.08 -16.10
CA TYR A 697 75.41 -18.41 -16.63
C TYR A 697 76.32 -17.85 -15.54
N GLY A 698 76.37 -18.53 -14.39
CA GLY A 698 77.18 -18.14 -13.23
C GLY A 698 76.44 -17.26 -12.22
N GLU A 699 76.92 -17.27 -10.98
CA GLU A 699 76.26 -16.64 -9.81
C GLU A 699 76.22 -15.10 -9.88
N ASN A 700 77.02 -14.49 -10.76
CA ASN A 700 77.18 -13.04 -10.90
C ASN A 700 76.36 -12.46 -12.07
N CYS A 701 75.47 -13.26 -12.64
CA CYS A 701 74.63 -12.85 -13.74
C CYS A 701 73.35 -12.20 -13.21
N LEU A 702 73.24 -10.88 -13.35
CA LEU A 702 72.13 -10.06 -12.85
C LEU A 702 70.86 -10.22 -13.70
N SER A 703 71.03 -10.38 -15.02
CA SER A 703 69.96 -10.74 -15.94
C SER A 703 70.53 -11.55 -17.10
N CYS A 704 69.70 -12.39 -17.72
CA CYS A 704 70.07 -13.23 -18.84
C CYS A 704 68.90 -13.46 -19.80
N ASN A 705 69.16 -14.19 -20.88
CA ASN A 705 68.15 -14.84 -21.72
C ASN A 705 68.46 -16.35 -21.83
N SER A 706 67.71 -17.08 -22.65
CA SER A 706 67.88 -18.53 -22.87
C SER A 706 69.21 -18.99 -23.51
N THR A 707 70.14 -18.07 -23.80
CA THR A 707 71.42 -18.37 -24.47
C THR A 707 72.65 -17.76 -23.78
N MET A 708 72.50 -16.64 -23.07
CA MET A 708 73.62 -15.90 -22.48
C MET A 708 73.20 -14.98 -21.33
N CYS A 709 74.18 -14.59 -20.52
CA CYS A 709 74.03 -13.48 -19.58
C CYS A 709 73.94 -12.13 -20.32
N THR A 710 73.11 -11.21 -19.82
CA THR A 710 72.88 -9.87 -20.40
C THR A 710 73.27 -8.71 -19.47
N ALA A 711 73.44 -8.94 -18.16
CA ALA A 711 74.04 -7.96 -17.24
C ALA A 711 74.78 -8.64 -16.08
N CYS A 712 75.82 -7.98 -15.55
CA CYS A 712 76.60 -8.45 -14.40
C CYS A 712 76.17 -7.77 -13.09
N THR A 713 76.15 -8.51 -11.98
CA THR A 713 75.82 -7.97 -10.65
C THR A 713 76.88 -7.00 -10.14
N ASP A 714 78.15 -7.22 -10.50
CA ASP A 714 79.24 -6.28 -10.25
C ASP A 714 79.46 -5.37 -11.47
N SER A 715 79.27 -4.06 -11.27
CA SER A 715 79.53 -3.03 -12.28
C SER A 715 80.99 -3.00 -12.81
N ASN A 716 81.94 -3.63 -12.11
CA ASN A 716 83.35 -3.73 -12.49
C ASN A 716 83.68 -5.03 -13.23
N ALA A 717 82.74 -5.96 -13.34
CA ALA A 717 82.86 -7.14 -14.20
C ALA A 717 82.63 -6.80 -15.67
N GLU A 718 83.16 -7.64 -16.56
CA GLU A 718 82.88 -7.61 -18.00
C GLU A 718 81.81 -8.65 -18.35
N LEU A 719 80.86 -8.26 -19.20
CA LEU A 719 79.84 -9.15 -19.74
C LEU A 719 80.43 -10.05 -20.85
N LYS A 720 81.42 -10.86 -20.47
CA LYS A 720 82.12 -11.82 -21.33
C LYS A 720 81.99 -13.22 -20.73
N LYS A 721 81.81 -14.22 -21.60
CA LYS A 721 81.88 -15.63 -21.20
C LYS A 721 83.30 -15.97 -20.77
N SER A 722 83.42 -16.67 -19.65
CA SER A 722 84.65 -17.28 -19.15
C SER A 722 85.16 -18.35 -20.13
N GLU A 723 86.46 -18.41 -20.39
CA GLU A 723 87.04 -19.36 -21.36
C GLU A 723 87.11 -20.80 -20.80
N SER A 724 86.98 -20.95 -19.48
CA SER A 724 87.03 -22.23 -18.75
C SER A 724 85.68 -22.72 -18.20
N SER A 725 84.58 -21.98 -18.40
CA SER A 725 83.26 -22.34 -17.85
C SER A 725 82.10 -21.84 -18.73
N ASN A 726 80.86 -22.15 -18.34
CA ASN A 726 79.68 -21.50 -18.94
C ASN A 726 79.31 -20.17 -18.26
N ASN A 727 80.09 -19.73 -17.28
CA ASN A 727 79.81 -18.53 -16.51
C ASN A 727 80.17 -17.26 -17.31
N TYR A 728 79.44 -16.19 -17.06
CA TYR A 728 79.78 -14.83 -17.46
C TYR A 728 80.18 -14.04 -16.20
N CYS A 729 80.71 -12.84 -16.36
CA CYS A 729 81.00 -11.93 -15.25
C CYS A 729 82.05 -12.48 -14.24
N GLU A 730 82.92 -13.37 -14.70
CA GLU A 730 84.15 -13.82 -14.00
C GLU A 730 85.40 -13.06 -14.51
N THR A 731 85.29 -12.33 -15.63
CA THR A 731 86.33 -11.41 -16.13
C THR A 731 86.06 -10.02 -15.58
N CYS A 732 87.11 -9.29 -15.20
CA CYS A 732 87.02 -7.95 -14.64
C CYS A 732 87.62 -6.91 -15.58
N LYS A 733 87.12 -5.68 -15.48
CA LYS A 733 87.65 -4.52 -16.20
C LYS A 733 89.10 -4.22 -15.78
N PRO A 734 89.89 -3.50 -16.60
CA PRO A 734 91.24 -3.05 -16.24
C PRO A 734 91.28 -2.37 -14.85
N ASP A 735 92.38 -2.58 -14.13
CA ASP A 735 92.59 -2.28 -12.69
C ASP A 735 91.82 -3.16 -11.67
N TYR A 736 91.05 -4.17 -12.09
CA TYR A 736 90.31 -5.06 -11.18
C TYR A 736 90.66 -6.54 -11.39
N ALA A 737 90.54 -7.35 -10.33
CA ALA A 737 90.75 -8.80 -10.36
C ALA A 737 89.58 -9.55 -9.69
N TYR A 738 89.24 -10.72 -10.24
CA TYR A 738 88.09 -11.50 -9.78
C TYR A 738 88.43 -12.29 -8.50
N ASN A 739 87.70 -12.01 -7.42
CA ASN A 739 87.81 -12.73 -6.16
C ASN A 739 86.82 -13.89 -6.12
N SER A 740 87.31 -15.11 -6.33
CA SER A 740 86.50 -16.33 -6.34
C SER A 740 85.80 -16.67 -5.01
N LYS A 741 86.17 -16.02 -3.89
CA LYS A 741 85.47 -16.15 -2.60
C LYS A 741 84.31 -15.16 -2.44
N THR A 742 84.48 -13.90 -2.81
CA THR A 742 83.42 -12.86 -2.71
C THR A 742 82.58 -12.75 -3.97
N LYS A 743 82.97 -13.46 -5.04
CA LYS A 743 82.32 -13.47 -6.36
C LYS A 743 82.26 -12.07 -7.01
N SER A 744 83.22 -11.22 -6.69
CA SER A 744 83.26 -9.82 -7.14
C SER A 744 84.61 -9.40 -7.70
N CYS A 745 84.60 -8.37 -8.54
CA CYS A 745 85.77 -7.74 -9.12
C CYS A 745 86.31 -6.69 -8.16
N MET A 746 87.40 -7.01 -7.46
CA MET A 746 88.04 -6.11 -6.50
C MET A 746 89.15 -5.32 -7.18
N ARG A 747 89.27 -4.02 -6.86
CA ARG A 747 90.31 -3.17 -7.45
C ARG A 747 91.70 -3.59 -6.96
N CYS A 748 92.62 -3.80 -7.89
CA CYS A 748 94.02 -4.04 -7.60
C CYS A 748 94.67 -2.77 -7.03
N PRO A 749 95.37 -2.83 -5.87
CA PRO A 749 96.08 -1.68 -5.34
C PRO A 749 97.29 -1.36 -6.23
N SER A 750 97.24 -0.24 -6.95
CA SER A 750 98.28 0.17 -7.89
C SER A 750 99.51 0.75 -7.17
N THR A 751 100.67 0.13 -7.36
CA THR A 751 101.98 0.67 -6.95
C THR A 751 102.75 1.16 -8.18
N PRO A 752 103.24 2.42 -8.20
CA PRO A 752 103.95 2.98 -9.35
C PRO A 752 105.39 2.46 -9.41
N LEU A 753 105.70 1.67 -10.43
CA LEU A 753 107.05 1.22 -10.76
C LEU A 753 107.80 2.33 -11.51
N ASN A 754 108.94 2.80 -10.98
CA ASN A 754 109.82 3.67 -11.76
C ASN A 754 111.33 3.52 -11.42
N SER A 755 112.00 2.72 -12.24
CA SER A 755 113.29 3.02 -12.86
C SER A 755 114.47 3.53 -12.01
N VAL A 756 115.37 2.62 -11.62
CA VAL A 756 116.83 2.84 -11.69
C VAL A 756 117.49 1.59 -12.28
N ALA A 757 118.34 1.75 -13.29
CA ALA A 757 119.14 0.68 -13.89
C ALA A 757 120.63 0.91 -13.62
N LEU A 758 121.41 -0.16 -13.50
CA LEU A 758 122.87 -0.06 -13.46
C LEU A 758 123.53 -1.32 -14.04
N LEU A 759 124.51 -1.11 -14.93
CA LEU A 759 125.20 -2.18 -15.66
C LEU A 759 126.39 -2.71 -14.86
N VAL A 760 126.62 -4.03 -14.92
CA VAL A 760 127.98 -4.60 -15.07
C VAL A 760 127.94 -5.74 -16.10
N LYS A 761 129.04 -5.88 -16.86
CA LYS A 761 129.31 -6.86 -17.93
C LYS A 761 130.52 -7.69 -17.42
N THR A 762 130.71 -9.00 -17.64
CA THR A 762 131.08 -9.64 -18.92
C THR A 762 131.22 -11.19 -18.82
N THR A 763 131.04 -11.90 -19.95
CA THR A 763 131.79 -13.09 -20.43
C THR A 763 131.84 -14.45 -19.68
N SER A 764 131.01 -15.39 -20.18
CA SER A 764 131.40 -16.60 -20.96
C SER A 764 131.78 -17.96 -20.32
N LYS A 765 131.15 -19.01 -20.90
CA LYS A 765 131.55 -20.43 -21.11
C LYS A 765 131.45 -21.46 -19.95
N HIS A 766 130.69 -22.52 -20.29
CA HIS A 766 130.51 -23.89 -19.74
C HIS A 766 131.78 -24.66 -19.29
N PRO A 767 131.67 -25.86 -18.64
CA PRO A 767 130.45 -26.67 -18.32
C PRO A 767 130.34 -27.22 -16.86
N ASN A 768 129.16 -27.79 -16.53
CA ASN A 768 128.85 -28.88 -15.54
C ASN A 768 129.41 -28.79 -14.09
N VAL A 769 128.73 -29.21 -13.02
CA VAL A 769 127.90 -30.42 -12.77
C VAL A 769 126.75 -30.10 -11.79
N ASN A 770 125.70 -30.94 -11.76
CA ASN A 770 124.54 -30.82 -10.85
C ASN A 770 124.86 -31.04 -9.36
N ALA A 771 124.13 -30.34 -8.50
CA ALA A 771 123.73 -30.83 -7.17
C ALA A 771 122.38 -30.20 -6.77
N GLN A 772 121.40 -31.04 -6.41
CA GLN A 772 120.14 -30.61 -5.77
C GLN A 772 120.25 -30.81 -4.26
N ALA A 773 119.65 -29.91 -3.49
CA ALA A 773 119.35 -30.09 -2.06
C ALA A 773 118.04 -29.34 -1.75
N GLU A 774 117.31 -29.80 -0.73
CA GLU A 774 115.87 -29.53 -0.59
C GLU A 774 115.47 -28.90 0.77
N TYR A 775 114.25 -28.35 0.79
CA TYR A 775 113.41 -28.02 1.96
C TYR A 775 113.83 -26.92 2.98
N THR A 776 113.37 -25.70 2.68
CA THR A 776 112.32 -24.96 3.42
C THR A 776 112.37 -24.87 4.97
N GLN A 777 112.39 -23.64 5.51
CA GLN A 777 111.87 -23.35 6.86
C GLN A 777 111.17 -21.97 6.97
N THR A 778 109.99 -21.99 7.61
CA THR A 778 109.17 -20.91 8.21
C THR A 778 109.57 -19.42 8.13
N ARG A 779 108.59 -18.54 7.87
CA ARG A 779 107.84 -17.81 8.93
C ARG A 779 106.59 -17.06 8.44
N GLN A 780 105.67 -16.77 9.37
CA GLN A 780 104.45 -15.97 9.20
C GLN A 780 104.72 -14.46 9.26
N LEU A 781 103.76 -13.66 8.79
CA LEU A 781 103.23 -12.54 9.57
C LEU A 781 101.77 -12.24 9.17
N ASP A 782 100.92 -11.96 10.15
CA ASP A 782 99.46 -11.90 9.99
C ASP A 782 98.94 -10.48 9.71
N CYS A 783 97.72 -10.39 9.16
CA CYS A 783 96.83 -9.27 9.42
C CYS A 783 95.38 -9.77 9.57
N VAL A 784 94.69 -9.22 10.56
CA VAL A 784 93.45 -9.79 11.13
C VAL A 784 92.21 -9.09 10.58
N LEU A 785 91.17 -9.88 10.30
CA LEU A 785 89.81 -9.42 10.05
C LEU A 785 88.94 -9.78 11.26
N ILE A 786 88.18 -8.83 11.80
CA ILE A 786 87.11 -9.10 12.78
C ILE A 786 85.77 -8.65 12.20
N VAL A 787 84.76 -9.49 12.39
CA VAL A 787 83.44 -9.41 11.77
C VAL A 787 82.43 -8.80 12.74
N ILE A 788 81.54 -7.94 12.23
CA ILE A 788 80.31 -7.55 12.92
C ILE A 788 79.24 -8.59 12.57
N MET A 789 78.59 -9.17 13.58
CA MET A 789 77.41 -10.05 13.41
C MET A 789 76.17 -9.43 14.08
N LEU A 790 75.00 -9.86 13.59
CA LEU A 790 73.69 -9.44 14.07
C LEU A 790 73.34 -10.05 15.44
N LEU A 791 72.35 -9.45 16.11
CA LEU A 791 71.18 -10.20 16.59
C LEU A 791 69.97 -9.26 16.80
N MET A 792 68.76 -9.80 16.68
CA MET A 792 67.52 -9.12 17.10
C MET A 792 67.16 -9.50 18.55
N VAL A 793 66.39 -8.63 19.24
CA VAL A 793 65.20 -8.95 20.07
C VAL A 793 64.54 -7.61 20.49
N SER A 794 63.33 -7.64 21.06
CA SER A 794 62.32 -6.56 20.98
C SER A 794 61.84 -5.94 22.31
N LEU A 795 60.98 -4.90 22.19
CA LEU A 795 59.92 -4.40 23.12
C LEU A 795 60.10 -3.10 23.97
N SER A 796 59.11 -2.20 23.81
CA SER A 796 58.60 -1.16 24.77
C SER A 796 59.53 0.02 25.15
N VAL A 797 59.13 1.24 25.58
CA VAL A 797 57.98 1.91 26.29
C VAL A 797 57.90 3.38 25.76
N PRO A 798 56.76 4.15 25.59
CA PRO A 798 55.61 4.46 26.50
C PRO A 798 54.20 4.37 25.80
N LYS A 799 53.00 4.83 26.25
CA LYS A 799 52.46 5.84 27.23
C LYS A 799 52.45 7.31 26.70
N ILE A 800 51.52 8.27 26.97
CA ILE A 800 50.37 8.46 27.92
C ILE A 800 49.10 9.02 27.19
N VAL A 801 47.93 8.88 27.85
CA VAL A 801 46.53 9.26 27.55
C VAL A 801 46.21 10.78 27.52
N TYR A 802 45.17 11.20 26.77
CA TYR A 802 44.03 12.13 27.08
C TYR A 802 43.45 12.70 25.75
N MET A 803 42.22 13.22 25.57
CA MET A 803 40.81 12.92 25.93
C MET A 803 39.97 14.13 25.40
N GLU A 804 38.69 13.94 25.06
CA GLU A 804 37.63 14.98 24.92
C GLU A 804 37.58 15.99 23.74
N LYS A 805 36.37 16.05 23.14
CA LYS A 805 35.56 17.22 22.70
C LYS A 805 35.94 18.15 21.51
N THR A 806 34.99 18.17 20.56
CA THR A 806 34.39 19.33 19.82
C THR A 806 35.27 20.38 19.11
N SER A 807 35.00 20.57 17.81
CA SER A 807 34.49 21.85 17.24
C SER A 807 33.96 21.61 15.82
N THR A 808 32.69 21.94 15.49
CA THR A 808 32.12 23.27 15.20
C THR A 808 32.45 23.77 13.79
N SER A 809 31.43 23.79 12.92
CA SER A 809 31.52 24.28 11.54
C SER A 809 31.82 25.78 11.47
N ILE A 810 32.74 26.19 10.59
CA ILE A 810 32.96 27.61 10.25
C ILE A 810 32.51 27.85 8.81
N VAL A 811 31.38 28.56 8.68
CA VAL A 811 30.91 29.09 7.40
C VAL A 811 31.76 30.30 7.02
N LYS A 812 32.32 30.32 5.80
CA LYS A 812 32.87 31.56 5.20
C LYS A 812 31.79 32.23 4.35
N LEU A 813 31.34 33.40 4.79
CA LEU A 813 30.42 34.27 4.05
C LEU A 813 30.99 35.70 3.99
N VAL A 814 31.59 36.06 2.85
CA VAL A 814 31.91 37.43 2.44
C VAL A 814 31.63 37.47 0.93
N LYS A 815 30.42 37.85 0.47
CA LYS A 815 29.82 39.20 0.41
C LYS A 815 30.30 39.98 -0.82
N ASN A 816 29.39 40.17 -1.78
CA ASN A 816 29.47 41.22 -2.80
C ASN A 816 28.23 42.12 -2.69
N GLN A 817 28.49 43.41 -2.47
CA GLN A 817 27.63 44.58 -2.71
C GLN A 817 28.41 45.45 -3.73
N GLN A 818 27.86 46.38 -4.51
CA GLN A 818 26.50 46.87 -4.78
C GLN A 818 26.43 47.04 -6.34
N GLU A 819 25.54 47.72 -7.06
CA GLU A 819 24.81 49.01 -6.94
C GLU A 819 23.54 48.89 -7.82
N THR A 820 22.33 49.10 -7.32
CA THR A 820 21.57 50.37 -7.38
C THR A 820 21.62 51.11 -8.71
N HIS A 821 20.52 51.02 -9.48
CA HIS A 821 19.79 52.23 -9.88
C HIS A 821 18.28 51.99 -9.99
#